data_AF-A0A0H2S4X0-F1
#
_entry.id   AF-A0A0H2S4X0-F1
#
_cell.length_a   1.000
_cell.length_b   1.000
_cell.length_c   1.000
_cell.angle_alpha   90.00
_cell.angle_beta   90.00
_cell.angle_gamma   90.00
#
_symmetry.space_group_name_H-M   'P 1'
#
loop_
_entity.id
_entity.type
_entity.pdbx_description
1 polymer ?
#
loop_
_entity_poly.entity_id
_entity_poly.type
_entity_poly.pdbx_seq_one_letter_code
_entity_poly.pdbx_strand_id
1 'polypeptide(L)'
;MQNYQDYVGQWGIDDVQDPFSHLIRERLSSRTKQSHDPNLSTQQNTRSEELEDLEKSTCPYEKFLEEGELDDASHFIDTAAIGDMTQVVEGLKESDGFLGHLSGWMNNSLTGRPVLFDNSFRDTTDETRLVKLQIKEFKHISDQFQKLAKCMEATCAVAERRWEAAQIRIGLASLPNELLSNILSLASTVHETNPSSSRATFCAAVSFRNSFRSAVDFSHVCDRFRRTALQTPELWNKISDDMNQHMVQLCLVRSGALPLEVSLTSFPNRGKFSEFYAPVHFTRFAMLTSNQWRSLEVSSSTVTGFSHPGISLKNLDLQSLTNLKITSSHDRRHFKSESGVLQGWNTPNLHSMTIDQFIPPSFQHSVNLRCLRIALRGFSGRESKLNAQAFRDFLATCTSLTDLHIHVGSARFVDIPEIPFRASLPNVEVVSFDIQSCSPATVRALLDQVRFPAASKVILVLGLLVVPDMSQGFLSSNMEPFFQDEVTFPAATTLNLSVKCINSEMRYSTVLSGKISIPFMLLGNIRHLTLTIAGFSMAHPSKDGIPPLRSLKLQDCDCIDPLWLFAVVEKLEQQGNLGELEEISIIGCGARLQDLELKCRAITQGTVLEYLREKVLSTYTVEYRPERHERRRNSPSDHWGYLDRFNGQTDSQEPPVLRAAMVRDWINEIQGF
;
A
#
# COMPACT_ATOMS: atom_id res chain seq x y z
N MET A 1 -40.50 8.61 5.03
CA MET A 1 -40.83 9.95 5.57
C MET A 1 -41.23 9.90 7.04
N GLN A 2 -42.04 8.94 7.51
CA GLN A 2 -42.38 8.81 8.95
C GLN A 2 -41.13 8.75 9.85
N ASN A 3 -40.20 7.84 9.57
CA ASN A 3 -38.92 7.74 10.31
C ASN A 3 -38.11 9.03 10.27
N TYR A 4 -38.20 9.83 9.19
CA TYR A 4 -37.49 11.11 9.11
C TYR A 4 -38.07 12.13 10.09
N GLN A 5 -39.40 12.22 10.21
CA GLN A 5 -40.04 13.12 11.17
C GLN A 5 -39.80 12.68 12.62
N ASP A 6 -39.82 11.38 12.88
CA ASP A 6 -39.47 10.83 14.20
C ASP A 6 -38.01 11.14 14.56
N TYR A 7 -37.09 11.00 13.60
CA TYR A 7 -35.70 11.41 13.79
C TYR A 7 -35.59 12.94 13.98
N VAL A 8 -36.19 13.77 13.14
CA VAL A 8 -36.11 15.24 13.27
C VAL A 8 -36.63 15.71 14.64
N GLY A 9 -37.74 15.14 15.13
CA GLY A 9 -38.24 15.40 16.49
C GLY A 9 -37.28 14.93 17.59
N GLN A 10 -36.70 13.74 17.44
CA GLN A 10 -35.70 13.21 18.37
C GLN A 10 -34.34 13.91 18.32
N TRP A 11 -34.05 14.68 17.28
CA TRP A 11 -32.83 15.49 17.12
C TRP A 11 -33.04 16.98 17.46
N GLY A 12 -34.28 17.41 17.71
CA GLY A 12 -34.60 18.75 18.22
C GLY A 12 -34.21 19.86 17.26
N ILE A 13 -34.52 19.68 15.98
CA ILE A 13 -34.11 20.58 14.91
C ILE A 13 -35.34 21.32 14.40
N ASP A 14 -35.46 22.58 14.80
CA ASP A 14 -36.44 23.51 14.25
C ASP A 14 -35.86 24.10 12.94
N ASP A 15 -36.51 23.79 11.81
CA ASP A 15 -36.23 24.30 10.44
C ASP A 15 -34.81 24.09 9.87
N VAL A 16 -34.61 22.96 9.17
CA VAL A 16 -33.46 22.79 8.25
C VAL A 16 -33.88 23.10 6.82
N GLN A 17 -33.38 24.22 6.29
CA GLN A 17 -33.26 24.43 4.84
C GLN A 17 -32.41 23.31 4.22
N ASP A 18 -32.74 22.89 2.99
CA ASP A 18 -32.11 21.79 2.26
C ASP A 18 -30.57 21.72 2.45
N PRO A 19 -30.05 20.69 3.16
CA PRO A 19 -28.63 20.60 3.49
C PRO A 19 -27.71 20.45 2.27
N PHE A 20 -28.26 20.01 1.12
CA PHE A 20 -27.51 19.96 -0.14
C PHE A 20 -27.19 21.36 -0.66
N SER A 21 -28.08 22.33 -0.45
CA SER A 21 -27.85 23.73 -0.83
C SER A 21 -26.69 24.36 -0.05
N HIS A 22 -26.48 23.96 1.21
CA HIS A 22 -25.35 24.40 2.02
C HIS A 22 -24.02 23.79 1.54
N LEU A 23 -23.98 22.48 1.26
CA LEU A 23 -22.78 21.80 0.74
C LEU A 23 -22.36 22.30 -0.65
N ILE A 24 -23.34 22.57 -1.53
CA ILE A 24 -23.08 23.18 -2.83
C ILE A 24 -22.53 24.60 -2.65
N ARG A 25 -23.09 25.39 -1.72
CA ARG A 25 -22.59 26.73 -1.38
C ARG A 25 -21.17 26.68 -0.81
N GLU A 26 -20.85 25.72 0.04
CA GLU A 26 -19.51 25.52 0.61
C GLU A 26 -18.48 25.16 -0.48
N ARG A 27 -18.85 24.25 -1.42
CA ARG A 27 -18.02 23.88 -2.59
C ARG A 27 -17.80 25.05 -3.55
N LEU A 28 -18.81 25.89 -3.74
CA LEU A 28 -18.71 27.12 -4.53
C LEU A 28 -17.85 28.17 -3.80
N SER A 29 -18.02 28.34 -2.48
CA SER A 29 -17.23 29.28 -1.68
C SER A 29 -15.76 28.89 -1.54
N SER A 30 -15.44 27.60 -1.45
CA SER A 30 -14.06 27.12 -1.44
C SER A 30 -13.37 27.33 -2.79
N ARG A 31 -14.12 27.30 -3.91
CA ARG A 31 -13.62 27.69 -5.23
C ARG A 31 -13.44 29.21 -5.37
N THR A 32 -14.24 30.03 -4.68
CA THR A 32 -14.11 31.50 -4.73
C THR A 32 -13.07 32.06 -3.76
N LYS A 33 -12.76 31.36 -2.67
CA LYS A 33 -11.78 31.80 -1.64
C LYS A 33 -10.35 31.34 -1.90
N GLN A 34 -10.05 30.77 -3.06
CA GLN A 34 -8.70 30.37 -3.44
C GLN A 34 -7.84 31.51 -4.05
N SER A 35 -8.28 32.77 -3.92
CA SER A 35 -7.46 33.95 -4.17
C SER A 35 -7.34 34.78 -2.88
N HIS A 36 -6.11 35.01 -2.43
CA HIS A 36 -5.69 35.79 -1.26
C HIS A 36 -5.54 35.05 0.09
N ASP A 37 -4.52 34.17 0.17
CA ASP A 37 -3.70 34.06 1.38
C ASP A 37 -2.26 33.61 1.01
N PRO A 38 -1.23 34.48 1.06
CA PRO A 38 0.08 34.20 0.49
C PRO A 38 1.00 33.30 1.32
N ASN A 39 0.60 32.82 2.51
CA ASN A 39 1.54 32.19 3.46
C ASN A 39 1.27 30.72 3.83
N LEU A 40 0.39 30.00 3.12
CA LEU A 40 0.10 28.58 3.41
C LEU A 40 0.09 27.64 2.19
N SER A 41 0.40 28.10 0.97
CA SER A 41 0.24 27.30 -0.26
C SER A 41 1.50 26.58 -0.77
N THR A 42 2.69 26.87 -0.22
CA THR A 42 3.95 26.45 -0.86
C THR A 42 4.29 24.96 -0.68
N GLN A 43 3.55 24.20 0.13
CA GLN A 43 3.84 22.77 0.37
C GLN A 43 2.74 21.80 -0.12
N GLN A 44 1.56 22.30 -0.49
CA GLN A 44 0.48 21.49 -1.08
C GLN A 44 0.43 21.61 -2.61
N ASN A 45 0.83 22.74 -3.21
CA ASN A 45 0.84 22.90 -4.67
C ASN A 45 1.93 22.09 -5.36
N THR A 46 3.12 21.95 -4.76
CA THR A 46 4.26 21.25 -5.38
C THR A 46 3.98 19.77 -5.62
N ARG A 47 3.08 19.16 -4.84
CA ARG A 47 2.76 17.73 -4.94
C ARG A 47 1.56 17.42 -5.84
N SER A 48 0.75 18.42 -6.16
CA SER A 48 -0.31 18.32 -7.17
C SER A 48 0.25 18.56 -8.58
N GLU A 49 1.23 19.47 -8.72
CA GLU A 49 1.94 19.72 -9.97
C GLU A 49 2.81 18.52 -10.40
N GLU A 50 3.50 17.84 -9.47
CA GLU A 50 4.33 16.66 -9.81
C GLU A 50 3.52 15.41 -10.22
N LEU A 51 2.24 15.32 -9.84
CA LEU A 51 1.35 14.22 -10.26
C LEU A 51 0.63 14.53 -11.58
N GLU A 52 0.32 15.80 -11.85
CA GLU A 52 -0.17 16.23 -13.16
C GLU A 52 0.88 16.13 -14.25
N ASP A 53 2.17 16.28 -13.94
CA ASP A 53 3.24 16.21 -14.94
C ASP A 53 3.64 14.79 -15.36
N LEU A 54 3.25 13.75 -14.60
CA LEU A 54 3.45 12.35 -14.98
C LEU A 54 2.28 11.73 -15.78
N GLU A 55 1.07 12.30 -15.71
CA GLU A 55 -0.06 11.91 -16.57
C GLU A 55 -0.13 12.70 -17.88
N LYS A 56 0.64 13.80 -18.01
CA LYS A 56 0.79 14.56 -19.27
C LYS A 56 1.72 13.86 -20.27
N SER A 57 1.36 12.65 -20.69
CA SER A 57 1.71 12.18 -22.04
C SER A 57 0.71 12.81 -23.02
N THR A 58 0.81 14.13 -23.18
CA THR A 58 -0.21 14.91 -23.88
C THR A 58 -0.14 14.66 -25.38
N CYS A 59 -1.19 14.04 -25.88
CA CYS A 59 -1.69 14.32 -27.22
C CYS A 59 -1.75 15.85 -27.40
N PRO A 60 -1.17 16.45 -28.44
CA PRO A 60 -1.11 17.91 -28.61
C PRO A 60 -2.49 18.61 -28.68
N TYR A 61 -3.59 17.84 -28.76
CA TYR A 61 -4.96 18.33 -28.79
C TYR A 61 -5.65 18.43 -27.42
N GLU A 62 -5.05 17.94 -26.32
CA GLU A 62 -5.70 18.01 -25.00
C GLU A 62 -5.67 19.44 -24.43
N LYS A 63 -4.54 20.14 -24.59
CA LYS A 63 -4.44 21.59 -24.34
C LYS A 63 -5.39 22.44 -25.18
N PHE A 64 -5.68 22.01 -26.42
CA PHE A 64 -6.61 22.70 -27.32
C PHE A 64 -8.05 22.73 -26.78
N LEU A 65 -8.47 21.73 -26.01
CA LEU A 65 -9.82 21.67 -25.43
C LEU A 65 -9.92 22.35 -24.06
N GLU A 66 -8.81 22.46 -23.32
CA GLU A 66 -8.82 22.97 -21.93
C GLU A 66 -8.50 24.46 -21.82
N GLU A 67 -7.61 25.02 -22.64
CA GLU A 67 -7.08 26.38 -22.42
C GLU A 67 -7.72 27.46 -23.29
N GLY A 68 -8.42 27.13 -24.39
CA GLY A 68 -9.20 28.09 -25.17
C GLY A 68 -8.43 29.28 -25.77
N GLU A 69 -7.10 29.31 -25.69
CA GLU A 69 -6.24 30.37 -26.23
C GLU A 69 -5.43 29.84 -27.43
N LEU A 70 -5.53 30.55 -28.54
CA LEU A 70 -4.88 30.26 -29.83
C LEU A 70 -4.12 31.52 -30.26
N ASP A 71 -2.85 31.60 -29.92
CA ASP A 71 -1.97 32.68 -30.38
C ASP A 71 -1.11 32.29 -31.61
N ASP A 72 -1.23 31.05 -32.11
CA ASP A 72 -0.49 30.61 -33.29
C ASP A 72 -1.44 30.17 -34.43
N ALA A 73 -1.65 31.10 -35.36
CA ALA A 73 -2.49 30.90 -36.55
C ALA A 73 -1.91 29.88 -37.55
N SER A 74 -0.71 29.33 -37.31
CA SER A 74 -0.05 28.36 -38.21
C SER A 74 -0.66 26.94 -38.21
N HIS A 75 -1.56 26.66 -37.25
CA HIS A 75 -2.24 25.37 -37.09
C HIS A 75 -3.60 25.26 -37.78
N PHE A 76 -4.14 26.35 -38.31
CA PHE A 76 -5.38 26.30 -39.07
C PHE A 76 -5.11 25.84 -40.50
N ILE A 77 -5.97 24.93 -40.98
CA ILE A 77 -6.03 24.62 -42.41
C ILE A 77 -6.46 25.93 -43.09
N ASP A 78 -5.66 26.41 -44.04
CA ASP A 78 -6.01 27.58 -44.84
C ASP A 78 -7.37 27.32 -45.49
N THR A 79 -8.34 28.20 -45.26
CA THR A 79 -9.68 28.08 -45.84
C THR A 79 -9.67 28.01 -47.37
N ALA A 80 -8.64 28.58 -48.03
CA ALA A 80 -8.43 28.40 -49.46
C ALA A 80 -7.99 26.96 -49.79
N ALA A 81 -7.11 26.38 -48.98
CA ALA A 81 -6.67 25.00 -49.12
C ALA A 81 -7.81 23.99 -48.86
N ILE A 82 -8.82 24.33 -48.05
CA ILE A 82 -10.04 23.50 -47.91
C ILE A 82 -10.81 23.44 -49.24
N GLY A 83 -10.89 24.58 -49.97
CA GLY A 83 -11.48 24.62 -51.31
C GLY A 83 -10.73 23.72 -52.30
N ASP A 84 -9.39 23.82 -52.32
CA ASP A 84 -8.54 23.02 -53.17
C ASP A 84 -8.60 21.52 -52.81
N MET A 85 -8.59 21.20 -51.51
CA MET A 85 -8.76 19.83 -51.01
C MET A 85 -10.13 19.25 -51.38
N THR A 86 -11.20 20.05 -51.27
CA THR A 86 -12.55 19.64 -51.66
C THR A 86 -12.64 19.40 -53.16
N GLN A 87 -11.97 20.22 -53.97
CA GLN A 87 -11.92 20.03 -55.42
C GLN A 87 -11.12 18.78 -55.81
N VAL A 88 -10.02 18.49 -55.10
CA VAL A 88 -9.27 17.24 -55.27
C VAL A 88 -10.11 16.03 -54.83
N VAL A 89 -10.82 16.10 -53.70
CA VAL A 89 -11.66 15.02 -53.18
C VAL A 89 -12.89 14.78 -54.06
N GLU A 90 -13.58 15.83 -54.53
CA GLU A 90 -14.70 15.69 -55.47
C GLU A 90 -14.22 15.19 -56.84
N GLY A 91 -13.06 15.64 -57.34
CA GLY A 91 -12.44 15.06 -58.53
C GLY A 91 -12.07 13.58 -58.38
N LEU A 92 -11.69 13.16 -57.17
CA LEU A 92 -11.43 11.75 -56.81
C LEU A 92 -12.72 10.93 -56.58
N LYS A 93 -13.86 11.59 -56.35
CA LYS A 93 -15.16 10.97 -56.05
C LYS A 93 -16.03 10.83 -57.30
N GLU A 94 -15.92 11.75 -58.26
CA GLU A 94 -16.54 11.65 -59.60
C GLU A 94 -15.83 10.61 -60.50
N SER A 95 -14.69 10.09 -60.08
CA SER A 95 -13.94 9.05 -60.78
C SER A 95 -14.07 7.71 -60.05
N ASP A 96 -14.73 6.72 -60.67
CA ASP A 96 -15.03 5.37 -60.16
C ASP A 96 -13.76 4.52 -59.91
N GLY A 97 -12.90 4.89 -58.95
CA GLY A 97 -11.72 4.13 -58.56
C GLY A 97 -10.61 5.00 -57.96
N PHE A 98 -10.71 5.23 -56.65
CA PHE A 98 -9.84 6.07 -55.81
C PHE A 98 -8.32 5.93 -56.03
N LEU A 99 -7.84 4.81 -56.59
CA LEU A 99 -6.41 4.54 -56.77
C LEU A 99 -5.93 4.51 -58.23
N GLY A 100 -6.83 4.38 -59.22
CA GLY A 100 -6.44 4.20 -60.62
C GLY A 100 -5.90 5.49 -61.25
N HIS A 101 -6.56 6.62 -61.00
CA HIS A 101 -6.27 7.89 -61.69
C HIS A 101 -5.43 8.89 -60.90
N LEU A 102 -5.12 8.65 -59.62
CA LEU A 102 -4.12 9.44 -58.90
C LEU A 102 -2.76 9.37 -59.63
N SER A 103 -2.44 8.18 -60.17
CA SER A 103 -1.26 7.97 -61.02
C SER A 103 -1.34 8.75 -62.34
N GLY A 104 -2.53 8.82 -62.96
CA GLY A 104 -2.76 9.56 -64.21
C GLY A 104 -2.69 11.07 -64.04
N TRP A 105 -3.24 11.60 -62.94
CA TRP A 105 -3.12 13.02 -62.59
C TRP A 105 -1.68 13.39 -62.22
N MET A 106 -0.98 12.57 -61.42
CA MET A 106 0.45 12.78 -61.16
C MET A 106 1.27 12.76 -62.45
N ASN A 107 1.00 11.81 -63.36
CA ASN A 107 1.69 11.74 -64.64
C ASN A 107 1.39 12.94 -65.53
N ASN A 108 0.16 13.45 -65.54
CA ASN A 108 -0.24 14.61 -66.34
C ASN A 108 0.26 15.94 -65.76
N SER A 109 0.37 16.07 -64.44
CA SER A 109 0.94 17.25 -63.77
C SER A 109 2.48 17.27 -63.84
N LEU A 110 3.11 16.13 -64.14
CA LEU A 110 4.56 15.98 -64.31
C LEU A 110 5.02 15.99 -65.78
N THR A 111 4.14 16.26 -66.76
CA THR A 111 4.52 16.29 -68.20
C THR A 111 5.38 17.50 -68.62
N GLY A 112 6.23 18.01 -67.74
CA GLY A 112 7.36 18.81 -68.18
C GLY A 112 8.23 17.94 -69.09
N ARG A 113 8.49 18.38 -70.33
CA ARG A 113 9.43 17.68 -71.23
C ARG A 113 10.73 17.43 -70.45
N PRO A 114 11.30 16.20 -70.49
CA PRO A 114 12.59 15.95 -69.86
C PRO A 114 13.60 16.94 -70.42
N VAL A 115 14.23 17.72 -69.54
CA VAL A 115 15.22 18.73 -69.92
C VAL A 115 16.39 17.99 -70.57
N LEU A 116 16.45 18.05 -71.90
CA LEU A 116 17.59 17.59 -72.67
C LEU A 116 18.74 18.55 -72.39
N PHE A 117 19.87 18.02 -71.91
CA PHE A 117 21.10 18.78 -71.70
C PHE A 117 21.66 19.26 -73.05
N ASP A 118 21.16 20.39 -73.55
CA ASP A 118 21.80 21.16 -74.62
C ASP A 118 22.56 22.35 -74.00
N ASN A 119 23.72 22.68 -74.54
CA ASN A 119 24.77 23.50 -73.91
C ASN A 119 24.46 25.02 -73.91
N SER A 120 23.21 25.46 -74.07
CA SER A 120 22.81 26.87 -73.99
C SER A 120 22.52 27.28 -72.53
N PHE A 121 23.56 27.64 -71.80
CA PHE A 121 23.53 28.02 -70.37
C PHE A 121 22.62 29.21 -69.98
N ARG A 122 21.96 29.89 -70.93
CA ARG A 122 21.12 31.09 -70.65
C ARG A 122 19.61 30.79 -70.58
N ASP A 123 19.09 29.81 -71.32
CA ASP A 123 17.65 29.46 -71.30
C ASP A 123 17.30 28.49 -70.16
N THR A 124 18.30 27.81 -69.59
CA THR A 124 18.14 26.88 -68.45
C THR A 124 17.76 27.57 -67.14
N THR A 125 18.02 28.88 -66.99
CA THR A 125 17.75 29.61 -65.74
C THR A 125 16.26 29.78 -65.45
N ASP A 126 15.45 30.01 -66.47
CA ASP A 126 14.00 30.22 -66.30
C ASP A 126 13.23 28.90 -66.17
N GLU A 127 13.64 27.84 -66.87
CA GLU A 127 13.12 26.49 -66.63
C GLU A 127 13.44 26.00 -65.21
N THR A 128 14.65 26.25 -64.71
CA THR A 128 15.02 25.90 -63.33
C THR A 128 14.19 26.69 -62.30
N ARG A 129 13.80 27.94 -62.60
CA ARG A 129 12.89 28.72 -61.75
C ARG A 129 11.47 28.15 -61.76
N LEU A 130 10.96 27.76 -62.93
CA LEU A 130 9.64 27.16 -63.07
C LEU A 130 9.54 25.82 -62.31
N VAL A 131 10.53 24.94 -62.47
CA VAL A 131 10.61 23.66 -61.73
C VAL A 131 10.72 23.91 -60.22
N LYS A 132 11.49 24.92 -59.79
CA LYS A 132 11.56 25.29 -58.37
C LYS A 132 10.22 25.80 -57.82
N LEU A 133 9.45 26.55 -58.61
CA LEU A 133 8.10 26.98 -58.23
C LEU A 133 7.14 25.78 -58.12
N GLN A 134 7.15 24.88 -59.10
CA GLN A 134 6.34 23.65 -59.06
C GLN A 134 6.71 22.74 -57.88
N ILE A 135 8.00 22.57 -57.58
CA ILE A 135 8.44 21.81 -56.39
C ILE A 135 7.97 22.48 -55.10
N LYS A 136 8.00 23.82 -55.02
CA LYS A 136 7.47 24.54 -53.85
C LYS A 136 5.97 24.34 -53.69
N GLU A 137 5.23 24.36 -54.79
CA GLU A 137 3.79 24.11 -54.80
C GLU A 137 3.46 22.67 -54.39
N PHE A 138 4.14 21.66 -54.94
CA PHE A 138 3.97 20.27 -54.53
C PHE A 138 4.34 20.03 -53.07
N LYS A 139 5.39 20.67 -52.55
CA LYS A 139 5.73 20.60 -51.12
C LYS A 139 4.64 21.22 -50.26
N HIS A 140 4.11 22.39 -50.66
CA HIS A 140 3.01 23.02 -49.96
C HIS A 140 1.77 22.09 -49.91
N ILE A 141 1.39 21.51 -51.05
CA ILE A 141 0.26 20.56 -51.14
C ILE A 141 0.52 19.32 -50.27
N SER A 142 1.72 18.74 -50.32
CA SER A 142 2.12 17.61 -49.47
C SER A 142 2.02 17.95 -47.99
N ASP A 143 2.49 19.13 -47.58
CA ASP A 143 2.40 19.60 -46.20
C ASP A 143 0.93 19.77 -45.77
N GLN A 144 0.06 20.27 -46.65
CA GLN A 144 -1.38 20.36 -46.38
C GLN A 144 -2.03 18.98 -46.26
N PHE A 145 -1.70 18.02 -47.12
CA PHE A 145 -2.19 16.64 -46.99
C PHE A 145 -1.71 15.99 -45.69
N GLN A 146 -0.46 16.23 -45.28
CA GLN A 146 0.05 15.73 -44.00
C GLN A 146 -0.68 16.37 -42.81
N LYS A 147 -0.99 17.67 -42.88
CA LYS A 147 -1.83 18.36 -41.88
C LYS A 147 -3.25 17.77 -41.84
N LEU A 148 -3.86 17.52 -42.99
CA LEU A 148 -5.19 16.90 -43.08
C LEU A 148 -5.18 15.48 -42.52
N ALA A 149 -4.19 14.66 -42.86
CA ALA A 149 -4.03 13.31 -42.32
C ALA A 149 -3.94 13.32 -40.78
N LYS A 150 -3.09 14.19 -40.21
CA LYS A 150 -3.01 14.38 -38.75
C LYS A 150 -4.34 14.83 -38.13
N CYS A 151 -5.08 15.72 -38.79
CA CYS A 151 -6.40 16.16 -38.36
C CYS A 151 -7.43 15.00 -38.36
N MET A 152 -7.39 14.16 -39.40
CA MET A 152 -8.25 12.96 -39.49
C MET A 152 -7.88 11.94 -38.40
N GLU A 153 -6.60 11.66 -38.16
CA GLU A 153 -6.14 10.78 -37.07
C GLU A 153 -6.62 11.29 -35.70
N ALA A 154 -6.46 12.59 -35.42
CA ALA A 154 -6.96 13.20 -34.18
C ALA A 154 -8.49 13.09 -34.07
N THR A 155 -9.22 13.30 -35.16
CA THR A 155 -10.68 13.16 -35.20
C THR A 155 -11.12 11.72 -34.96
N CYS A 156 -10.43 10.74 -35.56
CA CYS A 156 -10.66 9.32 -35.30
C CYS A 156 -10.43 8.97 -33.83
N ALA A 157 -9.31 9.42 -33.23
CA ALA A 157 -9.02 9.19 -31.82
C ALA A 157 -10.10 9.80 -30.90
N VAL A 158 -10.60 11.00 -31.21
CA VAL A 158 -11.72 11.62 -30.49
C VAL A 158 -13.02 10.81 -30.66
N ALA A 159 -13.30 10.31 -31.87
CA ALA A 159 -14.47 9.49 -32.15
C ALA A 159 -14.42 8.15 -31.40
N GLU A 160 -13.26 7.49 -31.37
CA GLU A 160 -13.02 6.27 -30.60
C GLU A 160 -13.23 6.49 -29.10
N ARG A 161 -12.64 7.55 -28.52
CA ARG A 161 -12.88 7.92 -27.11
C ARG A 161 -14.36 8.16 -26.82
N ARG A 162 -15.08 8.84 -27.72
CA ARG A 162 -16.53 9.08 -27.58
C ARG A 162 -17.33 7.78 -27.67
N TRP A 163 -16.94 6.87 -28.56
CA TRP A 163 -17.55 5.56 -28.70
C TRP A 163 -17.34 4.70 -27.45
N GLU A 164 -16.12 4.62 -26.94
CA GLU A 164 -15.80 3.92 -25.68
C GLU A 164 -16.60 4.48 -24.50
N ALA A 165 -16.64 5.81 -24.35
CA ALA A 165 -17.43 6.46 -23.33
C ALA A 165 -18.94 6.16 -23.48
N ALA A 166 -19.46 6.11 -24.71
CA ALA A 166 -20.85 5.74 -24.98
C ALA A 166 -21.12 4.26 -24.63
N GLN A 167 -20.21 3.35 -24.97
CA GLN A 167 -20.32 1.94 -24.61
C GLN A 167 -20.36 1.74 -23.09
N ILE A 168 -19.49 2.43 -22.35
CA ILE A 168 -19.51 2.39 -20.88
C ILE A 168 -20.85 2.92 -20.33
N ARG A 169 -21.36 4.02 -20.87
CA ARG A 169 -22.67 4.58 -20.46
C ARG A 169 -23.81 3.62 -20.75
N ILE A 170 -23.82 2.97 -21.91
CA ILE A 170 -24.83 1.96 -22.28
C ILE A 170 -24.73 0.76 -21.32
N GLY A 171 -23.51 0.28 -21.06
CA GLY A 171 -23.25 -0.78 -20.10
C GLY A 171 -23.84 -0.44 -18.73
N LEU A 172 -23.46 0.71 -18.15
CA LEU A 172 -23.97 1.18 -16.86
C LEU A 172 -25.51 1.39 -16.87
N ALA A 173 -26.06 1.96 -17.95
CA ALA A 173 -27.49 2.19 -18.10
C ALA A 173 -28.29 0.87 -18.20
N SER A 174 -27.67 -0.22 -18.65
CA SER A 174 -28.29 -1.54 -18.78
C SER A 174 -28.26 -2.37 -17.49
N LEU A 175 -27.40 -2.04 -16.53
CA LEU A 175 -27.29 -2.78 -15.27
C LEU A 175 -28.60 -2.72 -14.49
N PRO A 176 -29.00 -3.76 -13.73
CA PRO A 176 -30.00 -3.66 -12.68
C PRO A 176 -29.55 -2.71 -11.55
N ASN A 177 -30.49 -2.17 -10.77
CA ASN A 177 -30.17 -1.23 -9.70
C ASN A 177 -29.38 -1.88 -8.57
N GLU A 178 -29.55 -3.18 -8.35
CA GLU A 178 -28.84 -3.99 -7.35
C GLU A 178 -27.35 -4.15 -7.71
N LEU A 179 -27.05 -4.34 -8.99
CA LEU A 179 -25.65 -4.37 -9.44
C LEU A 179 -25.04 -2.98 -9.40
N LEU A 180 -25.81 -1.96 -9.78
CA LEU A 180 -25.36 -0.58 -9.69
C LEU A 180 -25.08 -0.18 -8.23
N SER A 181 -25.95 -0.51 -7.28
CA SER A 181 -25.72 -0.22 -5.85
C SER A 181 -24.46 -0.91 -5.32
N ASN A 182 -24.22 -2.15 -5.72
CA ASN A 182 -22.99 -2.87 -5.36
C ASN A 182 -21.74 -2.20 -5.93
N ILE A 183 -21.78 -1.76 -7.20
CA ILE A 183 -20.69 -1.01 -7.83
C ILE A 183 -20.45 0.31 -7.09
N LEU A 184 -21.51 1.06 -6.77
CA LEU A 184 -21.39 2.32 -6.01
C LEU A 184 -20.83 2.08 -4.61
N SER A 185 -21.24 1.01 -3.92
CA SER A 185 -20.72 0.64 -2.61
C SER A 185 -19.26 0.23 -2.66
N LEU A 186 -18.82 -0.45 -3.71
CA LEU A 186 -17.40 -0.76 -3.90
C LEU A 186 -16.62 0.52 -4.22
N ALA A 187 -17.12 1.34 -5.13
CA ALA A 187 -16.46 2.59 -5.53
C ALA A 187 -16.29 3.59 -4.37
N SER A 188 -17.22 3.61 -3.40
CA SER A 188 -17.05 4.43 -2.18
C SER A 188 -15.98 3.89 -1.23
N THR A 189 -15.63 2.59 -1.31
CA THR A 189 -14.61 1.93 -0.47
C THR A 189 -13.20 1.92 -1.08
N VAL A 190 -13.04 2.08 -2.39
CA VAL A 190 -11.73 1.94 -3.08
C VAL A 190 -10.69 2.97 -2.60
N HIS A 191 -11.12 4.13 -2.09
CA HIS A 191 -10.20 5.12 -1.52
C HIS A 191 -9.55 4.70 -0.19
N GLU A 192 -9.94 3.56 0.38
CA GLU A 192 -9.48 3.11 1.70
C GLU A 192 -8.18 2.28 1.65
N THR A 193 -7.79 1.75 0.49
CA THR A 193 -6.84 0.63 0.42
C THR A 193 -5.59 0.85 -0.41
N ASN A 194 -4.98 2.05 -0.49
CA ASN A 194 -3.67 2.17 -1.15
C ASN A 194 -2.53 1.81 -0.15
N PRO A 195 -2.12 0.53 -0.05
CA PRO A 195 -1.28 0.04 1.06
C PRO A 195 0.21 0.29 0.77
N SER A 196 0.52 0.75 -0.44
CA SER A 196 1.85 0.86 -1.03
C SER A 196 2.64 2.06 -0.49
N SER A 197 2.00 3.02 0.17
CA SER A 197 2.73 4.04 0.92
C SER A 197 3.20 3.49 2.27
N SER A 198 4.25 2.66 2.24
CA SER A 198 4.96 2.12 3.42
C SER A 198 5.52 3.18 4.38
N ARG A 199 5.31 4.48 4.10
CA ARG A 199 5.66 5.63 4.94
C ARG A 199 4.46 6.44 5.45
N ALA A 200 3.23 6.00 5.18
CA ALA A 200 2.06 6.55 5.86
C ALA A 200 2.12 6.13 7.34
N THR A 201 2.74 7.01 8.14
CA THR A 201 2.74 7.02 9.60
C THR A 201 1.35 6.69 10.14
N PHE A 202 1.17 5.46 10.66
CA PHE A 202 0.24 4.96 11.69
C PHE A 202 -1.22 5.45 11.80
N CYS A 203 -1.67 6.33 10.91
CA CYS A 203 -3.01 6.90 10.84
C CYS A 203 -3.39 7.01 9.36
N ALA A 204 -3.33 5.90 8.62
CA ALA A 204 -4.22 5.72 7.47
C ALA A 204 -5.64 5.56 8.04
N ALA A 205 -6.16 6.64 8.63
CA ALA A 205 -7.53 6.72 9.08
C ALA A 205 -8.37 6.54 7.83
N VAL A 206 -9.17 5.48 7.82
CA VAL A 206 -10.16 5.24 6.78
C VAL A 206 -11.03 6.50 6.74
N SER A 207 -10.94 7.27 5.66
CA SER A 207 -11.68 8.53 5.58
C SER A 207 -13.13 8.21 5.24
N PHE A 208 -13.93 7.87 6.25
CA PHE A 208 -15.38 7.72 6.11
C PHE A 208 -16.02 8.99 5.53
N ARG A 209 -15.44 10.16 5.79
CA ARG A 209 -15.79 11.41 5.11
C ARG A 209 -15.66 11.35 3.60
N ASN A 210 -14.64 10.70 3.05
CA ASN A 210 -14.52 10.49 1.60
C ASN A 210 -15.61 9.54 1.09
N SER A 211 -15.94 8.47 1.84
CA SER A 211 -17.04 7.58 1.48
C SER A 211 -18.38 8.33 1.41
N PHE A 212 -18.65 9.22 2.37
CA PHE A 212 -19.82 10.11 2.33
C PHE A 212 -19.79 11.04 1.10
N ARG A 213 -18.65 11.67 0.82
CA ARG A 213 -18.49 12.55 -0.36
C ARG A 213 -18.73 11.79 -1.66
N SER A 214 -18.20 10.58 -1.80
CA SER A 214 -18.46 9.72 -2.95
C SER A 214 -19.94 9.40 -3.08
N ALA A 215 -20.64 9.06 -2.00
CA ALA A 215 -22.08 8.82 -2.02
C ALA A 215 -22.88 10.05 -2.49
N VAL A 216 -22.49 11.24 -2.02
CA VAL A 216 -23.06 12.51 -2.48
C VAL A 216 -22.77 12.73 -3.96
N ASP A 217 -21.51 12.63 -4.40
CA ASP A 217 -21.11 12.83 -5.80
C ASP A 217 -21.84 11.85 -6.73
N PHE A 218 -21.97 10.57 -6.34
CA PHE A 218 -22.80 9.60 -7.08
C PHE A 218 -24.24 10.05 -7.20
N SER A 219 -24.82 10.62 -6.14
CA SER A 219 -26.19 11.12 -6.17
C SER A 219 -26.40 12.35 -7.08
N HIS A 220 -25.31 12.97 -7.57
CA HIS A 220 -25.33 14.10 -8.49
C HIS A 220 -25.02 13.74 -9.94
N VAL A 221 -24.63 12.49 -10.26
CA VAL A 221 -24.28 12.07 -11.64
C VAL A 221 -25.49 12.14 -12.58
N CYS A 222 -26.56 11.43 -12.25
CA CYS A 222 -27.82 11.43 -13.00
C CYS A 222 -28.98 10.97 -12.12
N ASP A 223 -30.23 11.11 -12.57
CA ASP A 223 -31.41 10.75 -11.76
C ASP A 223 -31.46 9.27 -11.36
N ARG A 224 -30.91 8.39 -12.18
CA ARG A 224 -30.84 6.96 -11.87
C ARG A 224 -29.84 6.69 -10.75
N PHE A 225 -28.65 7.28 -10.83
CA PHE A 225 -27.65 7.19 -9.77
C PHE A 225 -28.15 7.84 -8.48
N ARG A 226 -28.81 9.00 -8.57
CA ARG A 226 -29.46 9.65 -7.43
C ARG A 226 -30.43 8.70 -6.72
N ARG A 227 -31.38 8.13 -7.44
CA ARG A 227 -32.35 7.19 -6.85
C ARG A 227 -31.65 6.00 -6.22
N THR A 228 -30.71 5.38 -6.94
CA THR A 228 -29.98 4.20 -6.46
C THR A 228 -29.17 4.53 -5.20
N ALA A 229 -28.36 5.58 -5.22
CA ALA A 229 -27.52 5.98 -4.09
C ALA A 229 -28.35 6.35 -2.86
N LEU A 230 -29.46 7.08 -3.05
CA LEU A 230 -30.36 7.46 -1.95
C LEU A 230 -31.19 6.29 -1.41
N GLN A 231 -31.34 5.19 -2.16
CA GLN A 231 -32.02 3.95 -1.78
C GLN A 231 -31.08 2.85 -1.29
N THR A 232 -29.76 3.11 -1.23
CA THR A 232 -28.74 2.15 -0.79
C THR A 232 -28.20 2.60 0.59
N PRO A 233 -28.77 2.13 1.71
CA PRO A 233 -28.39 2.57 3.06
C PRO A 233 -26.91 2.33 3.40
N GLU A 234 -26.28 1.32 2.79
CA GLU A 234 -24.87 0.96 2.96
C GLU A 234 -23.91 2.09 2.56
N LEU A 235 -24.33 3.00 1.67
CA LEU A 235 -23.52 4.17 1.31
C LEU A 235 -23.46 5.22 2.43
N TRP A 236 -24.31 5.11 3.44
CA TRP A 236 -24.56 6.12 4.47
C TRP A 236 -24.34 5.61 5.89
N ASN A 237 -23.90 4.37 6.08
CA ASN A 237 -23.74 3.76 7.41
C ASN A 237 -22.36 3.97 8.04
N LYS A 238 -21.47 4.74 7.38
CA LYS A 238 -20.14 5.11 7.87
C LYS A 238 -20.16 6.52 8.45
N ILE A 239 -19.72 6.69 9.68
CA ILE A 239 -19.72 7.97 10.40
C ILE A 239 -18.35 8.20 11.03
N SER A 240 -17.73 9.33 10.72
CA SER A 240 -16.48 9.75 11.35
C SER A 240 -16.62 11.07 12.11
N ASP A 241 -15.74 11.27 13.08
CA ASP A 241 -15.69 12.46 13.92
C ASP A 241 -15.17 13.73 13.22
N ASP A 242 -14.63 13.59 12.00
CA ASP A 242 -14.29 14.71 11.11
C ASP A 242 -15.46 15.16 10.22
N MET A 243 -16.63 14.53 10.35
CA MET A 243 -17.88 14.97 9.73
C MET A 243 -18.53 16.06 10.56
N ASN A 244 -19.09 17.07 9.89
CA ASN A 244 -19.93 18.05 10.58
C ASN A 244 -21.29 17.43 10.96
N GLN A 245 -22.03 18.12 11.84
CA GLN A 245 -23.31 17.63 12.36
C GLN A 245 -24.33 17.29 11.25
N HIS A 246 -24.39 18.08 10.18
CA HIS A 246 -25.32 17.86 9.07
C HIS A 246 -25.00 16.58 8.29
N MET A 247 -23.71 16.30 8.06
CA MET A 247 -23.28 15.05 7.42
C MET A 247 -23.65 13.84 8.27
N VAL A 248 -23.36 13.88 9.57
CA VAL A 248 -23.71 12.80 10.52
C VAL A 248 -25.22 12.55 10.51
N GLN A 249 -26.02 13.62 10.59
CA GLN A 249 -27.48 13.50 10.55
C GLN A 249 -27.97 12.89 9.24
N LEU A 250 -27.42 13.32 8.10
CA LEU A 250 -27.79 12.75 6.80
C LEU A 250 -27.44 11.26 6.73
N CYS A 251 -26.27 10.86 7.23
CA CYS A 251 -25.88 9.46 7.35
C CYS A 251 -26.90 8.67 8.17
N LEU A 252 -27.27 9.14 9.36
CA LEU A 252 -28.22 8.46 10.25
C LEU A 252 -29.62 8.31 9.64
N VAL A 253 -30.12 9.38 9.00
CA VAL A 253 -31.42 9.35 8.31
C VAL A 253 -31.43 8.33 7.17
N ARG A 254 -30.34 8.24 6.41
CA ARG A 254 -30.27 7.43 5.18
C ARG A 254 -29.90 5.97 5.45
N SER A 255 -29.06 5.72 6.46
CA SER A 255 -28.73 4.37 6.93
C SER A 255 -29.92 3.71 7.64
N GLY A 256 -30.78 4.50 8.29
CA GLY A 256 -32.01 4.02 8.91
C GLY A 256 -31.76 3.20 10.17
N ALA A 257 -31.86 1.88 10.05
CA ALA A 257 -31.58 0.91 11.12
C ALA A 257 -30.42 -0.04 10.75
N LEU A 258 -29.72 0.25 9.66
CA LEU A 258 -28.56 -0.53 9.24
C LEU A 258 -27.43 -0.36 10.28
N PRO A 259 -26.68 -1.43 10.60
CA PRO A 259 -25.58 -1.31 11.54
C PRO A 259 -24.51 -0.32 11.06
N LEU A 260 -24.06 0.52 11.99
CA LEU A 260 -23.17 1.65 11.76
C LEU A 260 -21.69 1.27 11.95
N GLU A 261 -20.84 1.88 11.14
CA GLU A 261 -19.39 1.87 11.30
C GLU A 261 -18.95 3.26 11.76
N VAL A 262 -18.41 3.35 12.97
CA VAL A 262 -18.08 4.62 13.62
C VAL A 262 -16.57 4.74 13.79
N SER A 263 -16.00 5.85 13.33
CA SER A 263 -14.57 6.16 13.43
C SER A 263 -14.33 7.46 14.21
N LEU A 264 -13.79 7.33 15.41
CA LEU A 264 -13.44 8.40 16.33
C LEU A 264 -11.91 8.57 16.35
N THR A 265 -11.32 8.84 15.18
CA THR A 265 -9.86 8.86 14.99
C THR A 265 -9.26 10.26 15.14
N SER A 266 -10.09 11.30 15.05
CA SER A 266 -9.73 12.70 15.22
C SER A 266 -9.81 13.18 16.68
N PHE A 267 -10.10 12.30 17.63
CA PHE A 267 -10.12 12.58 19.06
C PHE A 267 -8.86 13.32 19.58
N PRO A 268 -7.61 13.00 19.13
CA PRO A 268 -6.41 13.75 19.51
C PRO A 268 -6.48 15.24 19.13
N ASN A 269 -7.25 15.55 18.09
CA ASN A 269 -7.47 16.87 17.52
C ASN A 269 -8.88 17.41 17.84
N ARG A 270 -9.52 16.97 18.93
CA ARG A 270 -10.89 17.40 19.29
C ARG A 270 -11.12 18.91 19.29
N GLY A 271 -10.08 19.73 19.52
CA GLY A 271 -10.18 21.19 19.41
C GLY A 271 -10.51 21.69 18.00
N LYS A 272 -10.07 20.95 16.96
CA LYS A 272 -10.42 21.21 15.56
C LYS A 272 -11.83 20.74 15.19
N PHE A 273 -12.36 19.77 15.93
CA PHE A 273 -13.67 19.13 15.72
C PHE A 273 -14.59 19.37 16.91
N SER A 274 -14.51 20.58 17.48
CA SER A 274 -15.21 20.95 18.72
C SER A 274 -16.72 20.88 18.58
N GLU A 275 -17.26 21.09 17.37
CA GLU A 275 -18.69 20.96 17.07
C GLU A 275 -19.18 19.52 17.26
N PHE A 276 -18.50 18.53 16.67
CA PHE A 276 -18.85 17.12 16.82
C PHE A 276 -18.70 16.66 18.27
N TYR A 277 -17.61 17.09 18.91
CA TYR A 277 -17.28 16.74 20.29
C TYR A 277 -17.93 17.64 21.34
N ALA A 278 -18.84 18.53 20.97
CA ALA A 278 -19.59 19.28 21.96
C ALA A 278 -20.34 18.27 22.87
N PRO A 279 -20.23 18.38 24.21
CA PRO A 279 -20.77 17.39 25.14
C PRO A 279 -22.20 16.95 24.85
N VAL A 280 -23.07 17.91 24.53
CA VAL A 280 -24.49 17.67 24.21
C VAL A 280 -24.65 16.88 22.91
N HIS A 281 -23.91 17.25 21.85
CA HIS A 281 -24.03 16.61 20.54
C HIS A 281 -23.48 15.19 20.56
N PHE A 282 -22.27 15.00 21.07
CA PHE A 282 -21.65 13.68 21.11
C PHE A 282 -22.41 12.71 22.02
N THR A 283 -22.79 13.15 23.22
CA THR A 283 -23.55 12.29 24.15
C THR A 283 -24.87 11.87 23.53
N ARG A 284 -25.60 12.80 22.91
CA ARG A 284 -26.85 12.48 22.20
C ARG A 284 -26.62 11.49 21.05
N PHE A 285 -25.59 11.73 20.22
CA PHE A 285 -25.22 10.82 19.14
C PHE A 285 -24.92 9.41 19.65
N ALA A 286 -24.04 9.27 20.64
CA ALA A 286 -23.67 7.99 21.22
C ALA A 286 -24.88 7.29 21.86
N MET A 287 -25.71 8.02 22.63
CA MET A 287 -26.91 7.45 23.26
C MET A 287 -27.94 6.94 22.24
N LEU A 288 -28.16 7.69 21.16
CA LEU A 288 -29.19 7.33 20.17
C LEU A 288 -28.74 6.22 19.21
N THR A 289 -27.44 6.03 19.03
CA THR A 289 -26.92 5.19 17.94
C THR A 289 -26.03 4.03 18.39
N SER A 290 -25.56 4.02 19.64
CA SER A 290 -24.61 3.00 20.16
C SER A 290 -25.09 1.56 19.98
N ASN A 291 -26.39 1.32 20.14
CA ASN A 291 -26.97 -0.01 19.92
C ASN A 291 -26.87 -0.49 18.46
N GLN A 292 -26.68 0.41 17.50
CA GLN A 292 -26.50 0.11 16.07
C GLN A 292 -25.02 0.01 15.68
N TRP A 293 -24.07 0.36 16.55
CA TRP A 293 -22.65 0.35 16.20
C TRP A 293 -22.19 -1.09 16.00
N ARG A 294 -21.86 -1.46 14.76
CA ARG A 294 -21.27 -2.75 14.40
C ARG A 294 -19.76 -2.72 14.51
N SER A 295 -19.16 -1.62 14.08
CA SER A 295 -17.73 -1.40 14.12
C SER A 295 -17.44 -0.07 14.80
N LEU A 296 -16.49 -0.06 15.73
CA LEU A 296 -16.02 1.14 16.40
C LEU A 296 -14.50 1.21 16.30
N GLU A 297 -14.00 2.25 15.63
CA GLU A 297 -12.59 2.63 15.65
C GLU A 297 -12.41 3.87 16.52
N VAL A 298 -11.43 3.83 17.43
CA VAL A 298 -11.11 4.95 18.30
C VAL A 298 -9.60 5.15 18.28
N SER A 299 -9.15 6.35 17.94
CA SER A 299 -7.75 6.74 18.10
C SER A 299 -7.70 7.83 19.15
N SER A 300 -6.90 7.66 20.21
CA SER A 300 -6.77 8.70 21.24
C SER A 300 -5.31 8.99 21.55
N SER A 301 -4.96 10.25 21.77
CA SER A 301 -3.62 10.62 22.25
C SER A 301 -3.40 10.36 23.72
N THR A 302 -4.49 10.29 24.47
CA THR A 302 -4.49 9.98 25.88
C THR A 302 -5.72 9.13 26.15
N VAL A 303 -5.54 7.94 26.69
CA VAL A 303 -6.67 7.08 27.06
C VAL A 303 -7.45 7.73 28.23
N THR A 304 -6.84 8.64 29.00
CA THR A 304 -7.54 9.56 29.93
C THR A 304 -8.51 10.52 29.25
N GLY A 305 -8.38 10.75 27.94
CA GLY A 305 -9.20 11.67 27.18
C GLY A 305 -10.70 11.34 27.18
N PHE A 306 -11.08 10.09 27.42
CA PHE A 306 -12.49 9.67 27.64
C PHE A 306 -13.08 10.13 28.98
N SER A 307 -12.26 10.76 29.84
CA SER A 307 -12.68 11.31 31.13
C SER A 307 -12.86 12.83 31.08
N HIS A 308 -12.86 13.45 29.90
CA HIS A 308 -13.16 14.87 29.82
C HIS A 308 -14.60 15.11 30.31
N PRO A 309 -14.84 16.09 31.20
CA PRO A 309 -16.17 16.37 31.72
C PRO A 309 -17.08 16.78 30.57
N GLY A 310 -17.89 15.85 30.08
CA GLY A 310 -18.85 16.05 29.00
C GLY A 310 -18.80 15.05 27.84
N ILE A 311 -17.73 14.28 27.66
CA ILE A 311 -17.63 13.26 26.61
C ILE A 311 -17.29 11.93 27.28
N SER A 312 -18.33 11.21 27.73
CA SER A 312 -18.17 9.93 28.39
C SER A 312 -18.61 8.81 27.47
N LEU A 313 -17.66 7.97 27.07
CA LEU A 313 -17.96 6.66 26.47
C LEU A 313 -18.27 5.60 27.54
N LYS A 314 -18.32 5.94 28.83
CA LYS A 314 -18.60 4.94 29.88
C LYS A 314 -20.04 4.45 29.77
N ASN A 315 -20.25 3.19 30.12
CA ASN A 315 -21.59 2.57 30.20
C ASN A 315 -22.37 2.58 28.89
N LEU A 316 -21.69 2.49 27.74
CA LEU A 316 -22.37 2.34 26.46
C LEU A 316 -22.95 0.94 26.29
N ASP A 317 -24.18 0.88 25.80
CA ASP A 317 -24.83 -0.35 25.40
C ASP A 317 -24.56 -0.63 23.92
N LEU A 318 -23.59 -1.50 23.67
CA LEU A 318 -23.00 -1.75 22.35
C LEU A 318 -23.40 -3.16 21.89
N GLN A 319 -24.71 -3.44 21.90
CA GLN A 319 -25.23 -4.78 21.62
C GLN A 319 -24.88 -5.29 20.22
N SER A 320 -24.82 -4.41 19.22
CA SER A 320 -24.47 -4.80 17.84
C SER A 320 -22.97 -4.81 17.57
N LEU A 321 -22.13 -4.42 18.53
CA LEU A 321 -20.71 -4.24 18.29
C LEU A 321 -20.01 -5.58 18.11
N THR A 322 -19.44 -5.76 16.92
CA THR A 322 -18.74 -6.97 16.50
C THR A 322 -17.24 -6.74 16.34
N ASN A 323 -16.86 -5.52 15.96
CA ASN A 323 -15.49 -5.12 15.68
C ASN A 323 -15.12 -3.88 16.50
N LEU A 324 -14.03 -3.95 17.24
CA LEU A 324 -13.50 -2.84 18.02
C LEU A 324 -12.03 -2.62 17.70
N LYS A 325 -11.65 -1.40 17.32
CA LYS A 325 -10.27 -1.01 17.10
C LYS A 325 -9.95 0.19 17.99
N ILE A 326 -9.01 0.03 18.91
CA ILE A 326 -8.54 1.12 19.77
C ILE A 326 -7.06 1.33 19.50
N THR A 327 -6.70 2.51 19.01
CA THR A 327 -5.31 2.91 18.84
C THR A 327 -4.99 4.06 19.78
N SER A 328 -3.78 4.07 20.32
CA SER A 328 -3.27 5.21 21.08
C SER A 328 -2.19 5.93 20.30
N SER A 329 -2.19 7.25 20.31
CA SER A 329 -1.04 8.03 19.87
C SER A 329 -0.04 8.24 21.01
N HIS A 330 1.19 8.58 20.65
CA HIS A 330 2.43 8.23 21.33
C HIS A 330 2.78 8.91 22.67
N ASP A 331 1.88 9.61 23.35
CA ASP A 331 2.25 10.33 24.59
C ASP A 331 2.06 9.49 25.85
N ARG A 332 3.02 8.58 26.10
CA ARG A 332 3.00 7.72 27.28
C ARG A 332 3.23 8.42 28.62
N ARG A 333 3.54 9.72 28.63
CA ARG A 333 3.82 10.45 29.88
C ARG A 333 2.64 10.47 30.85
N HIS A 334 1.44 10.14 30.38
CA HIS A 334 0.20 10.22 31.16
C HIS A 334 -0.54 8.89 31.38
N PHE A 335 0.02 7.75 30.98
CA PHE A 335 -0.58 6.43 31.23
C PHE A 335 -0.40 6.00 32.69
N LYS A 336 -1.14 6.59 33.63
CA LYS A 336 -1.31 6.04 34.99
C LYS A 336 -2.58 5.20 35.00
N SER A 337 -2.42 3.87 35.04
CA SER A 337 -3.47 2.83 35.20
C SER A 337 -4.87 3.23 34.71
N GLU A 338 -5.05 3.29 33.40
CA GLU A 338 -6.32 3.64 32.77
C GLU A 338 -7.22 2.42 32.60
N SER A 339 -7.70 1.87 33.73
CA SER A 339 -8.63 0.75 33.77
C SER A 339 -10.07 1.08 33.30
N GLY A 340 -10.28 2.16 32.52
CA GLY A 340 -11.58 2.82 32.41
C GLY A 340 -12.31 2.81 31.06
N VAL A 341 -11.65 2.54 29.93
CA VAL A 341 -12.31 2.76 28.61
C VAL A 341 -13.36 1.71 28.32
N LEU A 342 -13.00 0.44 28.48
CA LEU A 342 -13.91 -0.68 28.27
C LEU A 342 -14.76 -0.97 29.51
N GLN A 343 -14.47 -0.28 30.62
CA GLN A 343 -15.16 -0.52 31.87
C GLN A 343 -16.61 -0.04 31.75
N GLY A 344 -17.54 -0.98 31.93
CA GLY A 344 -18.98 -0.72 31.86
C GLY A 344 -19.57 -0.84 30.46
N TRP A 345 -18.79 -1.15 29.42
CA TRP A 345 -19.36 -1.42 28.10
C TRP A 345 -20.09 -2.76 28.09
N ASN A 346 -21.33 -2.77 27.60
CA ASN A 346 -22.07 -4.00 27.32
C ASN A 346 -21.85 -4.37 25.84
N THR A 347 -20.96 -5.33 25.59
CA THR A 347 -20.53 -5.72 24.23
C THR A 347 -20.71 -7.23 24.00
N PRO A 348 -21.94 -7.76 24.13
CA PRO A 348 -22.18 -9.20 24.10
C PRO A 348 -21.80 -9.86 22.77
N ASN A 349 -21.82 -9.12 21.66
CA ASN A 349 -21.52 -9.66 20.33
C ASN A 349 -20.10 -9.34 19.83
N LEU A 350 -19.23 -8.80 20.70
CA LEU A 350 -17.87 -8.44 20.33
C LEU A 350 -17.03 -9.69 20.10
N HIS A 351 -16.68 -9.94 18.83
CA HIS A 351 -15.88 -11.10 18.45
C HIS A 351 -14.51 -10.74 17.88
N SER A 352 -14.28 -9.48 17.48
CA SER A 352 -13.02 -9.01 16.89
C SER A 352 -12.53 -7.75 17.59
N MET A 353 -11.29 -7.76 18.06
CA MET A 353 -10.70 -6.63 18.76
C MET A 353 -9.27 -6.35 18.30
N THR A 354 -8.95 -5.10 18.02
CA THR A 354 -7.60 -4.60 17.73
C THR A 354 -7.23 -3.52 18.73
N ILE A 355 -6.09 -3.67 19.40
CA ILE A 355 -5.59 -2.74 20.42
C ILE A 355 -4.16 -2.35 20.08
N ASP A 356 -3.83 -1.07 20.21
CA ASP A 356 -2.46 -0.57 20.11
C ASP A 356 -2.03 0.15 21.39
N GLN A 357 -0.82 -0.17 21.84
CA GLN A 357 -0.05 0.43 22.93
C GLN A 357 -0.55 0.19 24.37
N PHE A 358 -1.57 -0.62 24.61
CA PHE A 358 -1.95 -0.98 25.98
C PHE A 358 -2.51 -2.41 26.09
N ILE A 359 -2.60 -2.88 27.33
CA ILE A 359 -3.22 -4.16 27.69
C ILE A 359 -4.57 -3.82 28.32
N PRO A 360 -5.70 -4.27 27.75
CA PRO A 360 -7.00 -4.02 28.35
C PRO A 360 -7.13 -4.69 29.72
N PRO A 361 -7.89 -4.11 30.66
CA PRO A 361 -8.35 -4.86 31.82
C PRO A 361 -9.28 -5.99 31.36
N SER A 362 -9.35 -7.07 32.13
CA SER A 362 -10.37 -8.11 31.95
C SER A 362 -11.78 -7.50 32.02
N PHE A 363 -12.65 -7.89 31.09
CA PHE A 363 -14.04 -7.41 31.03
C PHE A 363 -15.00 -8.57 30.72
N GLN A 364 -16.26 -8.46 31.13
CA GLN A 364 -17.23 -9.57 31.15
C GLN A 364 -17.44 -10.24 29.78
N HIS A 365 -17.35 -9.49 28.69
CA HIS A 365 -17.64 -9.98 27.34
C HIS A 365 -16.39 -10.40 26.54
N SER A 366 -15.18 -10.37 27.14
CA SER A 366 -13.98 -10.85 26.46
C SER A 366 -14.06 -12.35 26.11
N VAL A 367 -14.92 -13.10 26.81
CA VAL A 367 -15.22 -14.51 26.54
C VAL A 367 -15.75 -14.76 25.12
N ASN A 368 -16.32 -13.75 24.45
CA ASN A 368 -16.86 -13.89 23.09
C ASN A 368 -15.85 -13.50 21.99
N LEU A 369 -14.68 -12.99 22.36
CA LEU A 369 -13.63 -12.63 21.42
C LEU A 369 -13.10 -13.89 20.71
N ARG A 370 -13.16 -13.87 19.38
CA ARG A 370 -12.61 -14.90 18.48
C ARG A 370 -11.31 -14.44 17.83
N CYS A 371 -11.22 -13.15 17.48
CA CYS A 371 -10.04 -12.55 16.89
C CYS A 371 -9.52 -11.41 17.75
N LEU A 372 -8.23 -11.46 18.11
CA LEU A 372 -7.58 -10.46 18.94
C LEU A 372 -6.26 -10.06 18.30
N ARG A 373 -6.08 -8.76 18.08
CA ARG A 373 -4.84 -8.16 17.59
C ARG A 373 -4.34 -7.16 18.62
N ILE A 374 -3.13 -7.37 19.15
CA ILE A 374 -2.54 -6.47 20.14
C ILE A 374 -1.18 -6.03 19.63
N ALA A 375 -0.99 -4.72 19.50
CA ALA A 375 0.31 -4.11 19.21
C ALA A 375 0.84 -3.43 20.47
N LEU A 376 2.00 -3.88 20.96
CA LEU A 376 2.67 -3.38 22.16
C LEU A 376 4.02 -2.80 21.77
N ARG A 377 4.04 -1.50 21.47
CA ARG A 377 5.24 -0.80 21.04
C ARG A 377 5.85 0.00 22.17
N GLY A 378 7.17 -0.07 22.29
CA GLY A 378 8.00 0.81 23.10
C GLY A 378 8.43 2.02 22.28
N PHE A 379 8.69 3.11 23.00
CA PHE A 379 9.11 4.36 22.39
C PHE A 379 10.63 4.46 22.38
N SER A 380 11.18 5.03 21.30
CA SER A 380 12.60 5.31 21.21
C SER A 380 13.05 6.16 22.40
N GLY A 381 14.05 5.69 23.13
CA GLY A 381 14.64 6.40 24.27
C GLY A 381 14.05 6.08 25.65
N ARG A 382 12.91 5.38 25.76
CA ARG A 382 12.41 4.86 27.05
C ARG A 382 11.77 3.50 26.87
N GLU A 383 12.41 2.49 27.44
CA GLU A 383 11.88 1.14 27.50
C GLU A 383 10.54 1.14 28.23
N SER A 384 9.51 0.77 27.49
CA SER A 384 8.19 0.66 28.07
C SER A 384 8.08 -0.67 28.78
N LYS A 385 7.86 -0.57 30.09
CA LYS A 385 7.62 -1.68 30.99
C LYS A 385 6.20 -2.22 30.78
N LEU A 386 6.10 -3.38 30.16
CA LEU A 386 4.85 -4.11 29.99
C LEU A 386 4.61 -5.01 31.20
N ASN A 387 3.38 -5.01 31.70
CA ASN A 387 2.98 -5.86 32.81
C ASN A 387 2.55 -7.24 32.25
N ALA A 388 3.45 -8.23 32.35
CA ALA A 388 3.21 -9.59 31.87
C ALA A 388 1.99 -10.25 32.55
N GLN A 389 1.80 -10.00 33.84
CA GLN A 389 0.66 -10.49 34.62
C GLN A 389 -0.67 -9.93 34.08
N ALA A 390 -0.75 -8.62 33.84
CA ALA A 390 -1.96 -8.01 33.30
C ALA A 390 -2.29 -8.57 31.89
N PHE A 391 -1.26 -8.80 31.07
CA PHE A 391 -1.42 -9.42 29.75
C PHE A 391 -1.99 -10.84 29.86
N ARG A 392 -1.40 -11.64 30.75
CA ARG A 392 -1.87 -12.99 31.04
C ARG A 392 -3.32 -13.01 31.53
N ASP A 393 -3.63 -12.20 32.53
CA ASP A 393 -4.94 -12.17 33.17
C ASP A 393 -6.03 -11.71 32.18
N PHE A 394 -5.70 -10.79 31.27
CA PHE A 394 -6.59 -10.42 30.17
C PHE A 394 -6.83 -11.60 29.22
N LEU A 395 -5.76 -12.21 28.70
CA LEU A 395 -5.87 -13.34 27.77
C LEU A 395 -6.60 -14.54 28.38
N ALA A 396 -6.42 -14.81 29.68
CA ALA A 396 -7.13 -15.87 30.38
C ALA A 396 -8.66 -15.71 30.36
N THR A 397 -9.17 -14.50 30.14
CA THR A 397 -10.61 -14.25 29.98
C THR A 397 -11.13 -14.46 28.56
N CYS A 398 -10.25 -14.53 27.56
CA CYS A 398 -10.59 -14.69 26.14
C CYS A 398 -10.75 -16.18 25.77
N THR A 399 -11.68 -16.88 26.40
CA THR A 399 -11.81 -18.35 26.28
C THR A 399 -12.26 -18.84 24.91
N SER A 400 -12.93 -18.01 24.11
CA SER A 400 -13.38 -18.36 22.75
C SER A 400 -12.41 -17.94 21.63
N LEU A 401 -11.20 -17.52 21.99
CA LEU A 401 -10.24 -16.97 21.02
C LEU A 401 -9.75 -18.07 20.06
N THR A 402 -9.88 -17.82 18.76
CA THR A 402 -9.43 -18.70 17.67
C THR A 402 -8.19 -18.14 16.96
N ASP A 403 -8.11 -16.81 16.87
CA ASP A 403 -7.07 -16.09 16.14
C ASP A 403 -6.42 -15.04 17.05
N LEU A 404 -5.12 -15.17 17.28
CA LEU A 404 -4.35 -14.24 18.10
C LEU A 404 -3.17 -13.66 17.32
N HIS A 405 -3.12 -12.33 17.21
CA HIS A 405 -1.98 -11.61 16.66
C HIS A 405 -1.37 -10.70 17.72
N ILE A 406 -0.10 -10.93 18.04
CA ILE A 406 0.67 -10.15 19.01
C ILE A 406 1.83 -9.50 18.27
N HIS A 407 1.83 -8.19 18.20
CA HIS A 407 2.95 -7.40 17.73
C HIS A 407 3.66 -6.76 18.92
N VAL A 408 4.97 -6.96 19.10
CA VAL A 408 5.76 -6.36 20.17
C VAL A 408 6.97 -5.67 19.55
N GLY A 409 7.08 -4.35 19.71
CA GLY A 409 8.19 -3.56 19.16
C GLY A 409 8.95 -2.84 20.26
N SER A 410 10.27 -3.02 20.40
CA SER A 410 11.13 -2.26 21.34
C SER A 410 10.61 -2.19 22.79
N ALA A 411 9.90 -3.21 23.27
CA ALA A 411 9.31 -3.23 24.61
C ALA A 411 10.09 -4.15 25.56
N ARG A 412 9.91 -3.93 26.87
CA ARG A 412 10.44 -4.82 27.92
C ARG A 412 9.30 -5.27 28.82
N PHE A 413 9.12 -6.58 28.98
CA PHE A 413 8.27 -7.08 30.05
C PHE A 413 9.02 -6.94 31.37
N VAL A 414 8.33 -6.43 32.39
CA VAL A 414 8.90 -6.40 33.75
C VAL A 414 8.84 -7.82 34.28
N ASP A 415 10.00 -8.36 34.68
CA ASP A 415 10.05 -9.65 35.35
C ASP A 415 9.22 -9.56 36.63
N ILE A 416 8.18 -10.38 36.69
CA ILE A 416 7.39 -10.59 37.88
C ILE A 416 7.92 -11.89 38.49
N PRO A 417 8.18 -11.95 39.81
CA PRO A 417 8.65 -13.17 40.47
C PRO A 417 7.83 -14.37 40.02
N GLU A 418 8.51 -15.48 39.68
CA GLU A 418 7.97 -16.68 39.05
C GLU A 418 6.55 -17.01 39.51
N ILE A 419 5.56 -16.67 38.67
CA ILE A 419 4.17 -17.06 38.93
C ILE A 419 3.96 -18.40 38.24
N PRO A 420 3.58 -19.46 38.97
CA PRO A 420 3.51 -20.81 38.41
C PRO A 420 2.35 -21.03 37.42
N PHE A 421 1.49 -20.04 37.19
CA PHE A 421 0.28 -20.18 36.38
C PHE A 421 0.44 -19.51 35.01
N ARG A 422 0.35 -20.33 33.95
CA ARG A 422 0.25 -19.89 32.56
C ARG A 422 -1.22 -19.84 32.11
N ALA A 423 -1.61 -18.81 31.36
CA ALA A 423 -2.90 -18.79 30.69
C ALA A 423 -2.91 -19.81 29.56
N SER A 424 -3.81 -20.78 29.62
CA SER A 424 -4.01 -21.74 28.53
C SER A 424 -5.12 -21.23 27.61
N LEU A 425 -4.84 -21.14 26.31
CA LEU A 425 -5.76 -20.71 25.28
C LEU A 425 -6.11 -21.89 24.36
N PRO A 426 -7.02 -22.78 24.79
CA PRO A 426 -7.19 -24.09 24.17
C PRO A 426 -7.85 -24.06 22.79
N ASN A 427 -8.47 -22.94 22.41
CA ASN A 427 -9.20 -22.81 21.14
C ASN A 427 -8.42 -22.01 20.09
N VAL A 428 -7.24 -21.48 20.42
CA VAL A 428 -6.44 -20.68 19.47
C VAL A 428 -5.80 -21.61 18.45
N GLU A 429 -6.30 -21.55 17.22
CA GLU A 429 -5.82 -22.37 16.09
C GLU A 429 -4.70 -21.66 15.32
N VAL A 430 -4.77 -20.33 15.24
CA VAL A 430 -3.81 -19.49 14.54
C VAL A 430 -3.21 -18.46 15.50
N VAL A 431 -1.90 -18.52 15.65
CA VAL A 431 -1.15 -17.56 16.46
C VAL A 431 -0.10 -16.85 15.61
N SER A 432 -0.04 -15.54 15.72
CA SER A 432 0.88 -14.69 14.98
C SER A 432 1.65 -13.81 15.94
N PHE A 433 2.97 -13.88 15.88
CA PHE A 433 3.88 -13.02 16.62
C PHE A 433 4.64 -12.13 15.64
N ASP A 434 4.68 -10.83 15.89
CA ASP A 434 5.53 -9.87 15.17
C ASP A 434 6.41 -9.15 16.19
N ILE A 435 7.62 -9.69 16.37
CA ILE A 435 8.57 -9.25 17.38
C ILE A 435 9.64 -8.41 16.71
N GLN A 436 9.68 -7.13 17.04
CA GLN A 436 10.60 -6.16 16.47
C GLN A 436 11.51 -5.59 17.56
N SER A 437 12.82 -5.66 17.37
CA SER A 437 13.81 -5.03 18.27
C SER A 437 13.65 -5.42 19.76
N CYS A 438 13.19 -6.65 20.05
CA CYS A 438 13.04 -7.14 21.42
C CYS A 438 14.23 -8.02 21.80
N SER A 439 14.55 -8.08 23.10
CA SER A 439 15.54 -9.02 23.60
C SER A 439 14.95 -10.43 23.76
N PRO A 440 15.76 -11.50 23.69
CA PRO A 440 15.33 -12.86 24.00
C PRO A 440 14.61 -12.99 25.35
N ALA A 441 15.06 -12.25 26.37
CA ALA A 441 14.45 -12.25 27.70
C ALA A 441 13.00 -11.71 27.67
N THR A 442 12.75 -10.62 26.93
CA THR A 442 11.40 -10.07 26.73
C THR A 442 10.49 -11.10 26.06
N VAL A 443 10.98 -11.79 25.03
CA VAL A 443 10.21 -12.81 24.30
C VAL A 443 9.90 -14.00 25.21
N ARG A 444 10.88 -14.47 25.98
CA ARG A 444 10.69 -15.53 26.97
C ARG A 444 9.65 -15.14 28.02
N ALA A 445 9.79 -13.95 28.62
CA ALA A 445 8.85 -13.44 29.61
C ALA A 445 7.40 -13.36 29.08
N LEU A 446 7.21 -13.03 27.79
CA LEU A 446 5.91 -13.06 27.13
C LEU A 446 5.35 -14.48 27.00
N LEU A 447 6.16 -15.41 26.47
CA LEU A 447 5.73 -16.77 26.17
C LEU A 447 5.53 -17.61 27.43
N ASP A 448 6.30 -17.35 28.50
CA ASP A 448 6.11 -18.00 29.79
C ASP A 448 4.74 -17.70 30.42
N GLN A 449 4.02 -16.69 29.94
CA GLN A 449 2.67 -16.40 30.44
C GLN A 449 1.57 -17.20 29.75
N VAL A 450 1.82 -17.79 28.58
CA VAL A 450 0.74 -18.28 27.69
C VAL A 450 1.03 -19.66 27.12
N ARG A 451 -0.01 -20.43 26.81
CA ARG A 451 0.05 -21.72 26.12
C ARG A 451 -1.02 -21.83 25.05
N PHE A 452 -0.69 -22.48 23.94
CA PHE A 452 -1.56 -22.60 22.76
C PHE A 452 -1.66 -24.05 22.31
N PRO A 453 -2.32 -24.93 23.10
CA PRO A 453 -2.29 -26.36 22.84
C PRO A 453 -2.96 -26.78 21.52
N ALA A 454 -3.88 -25.98 20.98
CA ALA A 454 -4.55 -26.24 19.70
C ALA A 454 -3.96 -25.45 18.50
N ALA A 455 -2.92 -24.65 18.70
CA ALA A 455 -2.37 -23.83 17.62
C ALA A 455 -1.72 -24.72 16.57
N SER A 456 -2.38 -24.87 15.42
CA SER A 456 -1.91 -25.65 14.29
C SER A 456 -1.04 -24.81 13.35
N LYS A 457 -1.22 -23.49 13.36
CA LYS A 457 -0.50 -22.53 12.53
C LYS A 457 0.14 -21.43 13.38
N VAL A 458 1.46 -21.33 13.26
CA VAL A 458 2.29 -20.30 13.89
C VAL A 458 2.85 -19.38 12.82
N ILE A 459 2.59 -18.09 12.93
CA ILE A 459 3.19 -17.05 12.08
C ILE A 459 4.16 -16.26 12.96
N LEU A 460 5.42 -16.21 12.58
CA LEU A 460 6.47 -15.56 13.35
C LEU A 460 7.20 -14.56 12.46
N VAL A 461 7.02 -13.27 12.73
CA VAL A 461 7.74 -12.17 12.10
C VAL A 461 8.78 -11.67 13.11
N LEU A 462 10.06 -11.70 12.72
CA LEU A 462 11.17 -11.25 13.54
C LEU A 462 11.87 -10.10 12.85
N GLY A 463 11.72 -8.90 13.43
CA GLY A 463 12.49 -7.73 13.06
C GLY A 463 13.72 -7.62 13.93
N LEU A 464 14.90 -7.84 13.36
CA LEU A 464 16.17 -7.82 14.09
C LEU A 464 16.92 -6.52 13.85
N LEU A 465 17.51 -5.97 14.92
CA LEU A 465 18.48 -4.89 14.84
C LEU A 465 19.87 -5.47 14.63
N VAL A 466 20.57 -4.96 13.63
CA VAL A 466 21.91 -5.42 13.27
C VAL A 466 22.90 -4.58 14.05
N VAL A 467 23.56 -5.22 15.00
CA VAL A 467 24.73 -4.66 15.67
C VAL A 467 25.95 -5.34 15.03
N PRO A 468 26.92 -4.59 14.48
CA PRO A 468 28.07 -5.14 13.72
C PRO A 468 28.82 -6.28 14.41
N ASP A 469 28.79 -6.36 15.74
CA ASP A 469 29.51 -7.36 16.53
C ASP A 469 28.65 -8.59 16.94
N MET A 470 27.34 -8.60 16.67
CA MET A 470 26.40 -9.66 17.11
C MET A 470 26.19 -10.77 16.06
N SER A 471 27.26 -11.21 15.39
CA SER A 471 27.14 -11.91 14.11
C SER A 471 26.83 -13.41 14.15
N GLN A 472 26.75 -14.07 15.31
CA GLN A 472 26.37 -15.48 15.39
C GLN A 472 25.46 -15.79 16.60
N GLY A 473 24.32 -16.42 16.35
CA GLY A 473 23.42 -16.95 17.39
C GLY A 473 22.22 -16.06 17.76
N PHE A 474 22.15 -14.80 17.31
CA PHE A 474 21.07 -13.90 17.73
C PHE A 474 19.67 -14.38 17.32
N LEU A 475 19.51 -14.95 16.11
CA LEU A 475 18.23 -15.54 15.72
C LEU A 475 17.88 -16.74 16.62
N SER A 476 18.84 -17.64 16.82
CA SER A 476 18.66 -18.80 17.71
C SER A 476 18.20 -18.37 19.09
N SER A 477 18.82 -17.34 19.67
CA SER A 477 18.42 -16.81 20.98
C SER A 477 17.02 -16.20 20.99
N ASN A 478 16.55 -15.58 19.89
CA ASN A 478 15.19 -15.02 19.82
C ASN A 478 14.13 -16.07 19.46
N MET A 479 14.52 -17.13 18.76
CA MET A 479 13.63 -18.24 18.40
C MET A 479 13.51 -19.29 19.50
N GLU A 480 14.57 -19.52 20.27
CA GLU A 480 14.61 -20.52 21.35
C GLU A 480 13.39 -20.40 22.28
N PRO A 481 12.99 -19.21 22.77
CA PRO A 481 11.80 -19.08 23.61
C PRO A 481 10.49 -19.64 23.01
N PHE A 482 10.34 -19.63 21.68
CA PHE A 482 9.11 -20.12 21.03
C PHE A 482 9.01 -21.63 20.97
N PHE A 483 10.15 -22.32 20.90
CA PHE A 483 10.18 -23.74 20.53
C PHE A 483 10.99 -24.61 21.50
N GLN A 484 11.60 -24.02 22.53
CA GLN A 484 12.26 -24.77 23.61
C GLN A 484 11.26 -25.57 24.45
N ASP A 485 10.03 -25.07 24.61
CA ASP A 485 8.96 -25.75 25.32
C ASP A 485 7.92 -26.25 24.32
N GLU A 486 8.02 -27.54 23.96
CA GLU A 486 7.05 -28.24 23.10
C GLU A 486 5.60 -28.12 23.62
N VAL A 487 5.42 -27.87 24.91
CA VAL A 487 4.10 -27.68 25.53
C VAL A 487 3.44 -26.37 25.11
N THR A 488 4.18 -25.41 24.54
CA THR A 488 3.62 -24.12 24.10
C THR A 488 2.80 -24.28 22.83
N PHE A 489 3.27 -25.07 21.87
CA PHE A 489 2.65 -25.28 20.55
C PHE A 489 2.63 -26.78 20.15
N PRO A 490 2.07 -27.68 20.96
CA PRO A 490 2.16 -29.12 20.73
C PRO A 490 1.49 -29.55 19.41
N ALA A 491 0.44 -28.84 18.97
CA ALA A 491 -0.30 -29.14 17.73
C ALA A 491 0.24 -28.42 16.48
N ALA A 492 1.31 -27.62 16.59
CA ALA A 492 1.78 -26.82 15.46
C ALA A 492 2.34 -27.70 14.35
N THR A 493 1.72 -27.62 13.17
CA THR A 493 2.16 -28.29 11.95
C THR A 493 2.58 -27.30 10.86
N THR A 494 2.18 -26.04 10.96
CA THR A 494 2.49 -25.00 9.99
C THR A 494 3.25 -23.86 10.65
N LEU A 495 4.43 -23.52 10.12
CA LEU A 495 5.23 -22.38 10.54
C LEU A 495 5.49 -21.44 9.36
N ASN A 496 5.08 -20.19 9.50
CA ASN A 496 5.45 -19.10 8.60
C ASN A 496 6.46 -18.19 9.32
N LEU A 497 7.74 -18.31 8.98
CA LEU A 497 8.81 -17.52 9.58
C LEU A 497 9.27 -16.42 8.63
N SER A 498 9.08 -15.18 9.03
CA SER A 498 9.54 -13.98 8.32
C SER A 498 10.62 -13.27 9.12
N VAL A 499 11.86 -13.25 8.67
CA VAL A 499 12.95 -12.52 9.32
C VAL A 499 13.36 -11.30 8.49
N LYS A 500 13.34 -10.12 9.10
CA LYS A 500 13.61 -8.83 8.44
C LYS A 500 14.64 -8.03 9.22
N CYS A 501 15.57 -7.40 8.51
CA CYS A 501 16.44 -6.38 9.07
C CYS A 501 15.67 -5.06 9.24
N ILE A 502 15.62 -4.50 10.44
CA ILE A 502 14.83 -3.28 10.74
C ILE A 502 15.52 -2.00 10.24
N ASN A 503 16.83 -2.00 10.01
CA ASN A 503 17.56 -0.80 9.62
C ASN A 503 17.14 -0.32 8.22
N SER A 504 16.17 0.59 8.19
CA SER A 504 15.45 1.08 7.00
C SER A 504 16.32 1.79 5.98
N GLU A 505 17.51 2.24 6.38
CA GLU A 505 18.46 2.90 5.48
C GLU A 505 19.24 1.89 4.63
N MET A 506 19.24 0.59 5.00
CA MET A 506 19.97 -0.45 4.27
C MET A 506 19.17 -1.17 3.19
N ARG A 507 17.96 -0.72 2.82
CA ARG A 507 17.23 -1.34 1.68
C ARG A 507 18.00 -1.30 0.36
N TYR A 508 19.02 -0.45 0.24
CA TYR A 508 19.92 -0.38 -0.92
C TYR A 508 21.35 -0.81 -0.61
N SER A 509 21.65 -1.19 0.63
CA SER A 509 22.96 -1.72 0.99
C SER A 509 23.02 -3.20 0.60
N THR A 510 23.93 -3.54 -0.30
CA THR A 510 24.28 -4.94 -0.63
C THR A 510 24.99 -5.66 0.51
N VAL A 511 25.31 -4.95 1.60
CA VAL A 511 26.02 -5.53 2.74
C VAL A 511 25.06 -6.36 3.57
N LEU A 512 25.22 -7.68 3.46
CA LEU A 512 24.50 -8.66 4.27
C LEU A 512 24.69 -8.37 5.76
N SER A 513 23.58 -8.35 6.49
CA SER A 513 23.57 -8.03 7.92
C SER A 513 24.11 -9.13 8.82
N GLY A 514 24.38 -10.32 8.27
CA GLY A 514 24.90 -11.47 9.01
C GLY A 514 24.43 -12.81 8.44
N LYS A 515 24.71 -13.88 9.20
CA LYS A 515 24.26 -15.24 8.93
C LYS A 515 23.16 -15.65 9.92
N ILE A 516 22.13 -16.30 9.41
CA ILE A 516 20.98 -16.78 10.15
C ILE A 516 20.90 -18.31 10.06
N SER A 517 20.76 -18.99 11.19
CA SER A 517 20.53 -20.45 11.23
C SER A 517 19.12 -20.73 11.72
N ILE A 518 18.41 -21.64 11.03
CA ILE A 518 17.10 -22.14 11.45
C ILE A 518 17.32 -23.30 12.42
N PRO A 519 16.85 -23.21 13.68
CA PRO A 519 17.02 -24.27 14.67
C PRO A 519 16.00 -25.40 14.43
N PHE A 520 16.19 -26.19 13.37
CA PHE A 520 15.26 -27.25 12.96
C PHE A 520 14.94 -28.26 14.06
N MET A 521 15.88 -28.51 14.98
CA MET A 521 15.69 -29.36 16.15
C MET A 521 14.52 -28.94 17.04
N LEU A 522 14.17 -27.66 17.04
CA LEU A 522 13.05 -27.14 17.83
C LEU A 522 11.71 -27.21 17.07
N LEU A 523 11.72 -27.57 15.78
CA LEU A 523 10.55 -27.55 14.91
C LEU A 523 9.88 -28.93 14.76
N GLY A 524 9.99 -29.81 15.77
CA GLY A 524 9.73 -31.24 15.64
C GLY A 524 8.41 -31.65 14.95
N ASN A 525 7.30 -30.94 15.25
CA ASN A 525 5.98 -31.25 14.68
C ASN A 525 5.67 -30.52 13.36
N ILE A 526 6.53 -29.60 12.92
CA ILE A 526 6.29 -28.77 11.75
C ILE A 526 6.37 -29.62 10.48
N ARG A 527 5.33 -29.51 9.66
CA ARG A 527 5.18 -30.17 8.35
C ARG A 527 5.19 -29.17 7.20
N HIS A 528 4.71 -27.95 7.43
CA HIS A 528 4.67 -26.91 6.41
C HIS A 528 5.49 -25.73 6.89
N LEU A 529 6.61 -25.45 6.20
CA LEU A 529 7.52 -24.37 6.53
C LEU A 529 7.53 -23.34 5.41
N THR A 530 7.12 -22.12 5.72
CA THR A 530 7.27 -20.96 4.82
C THR A 530 8.32 -20.01 5.41
N LEU A 531 9.32 -19.64 4.61
CA LEU A 531 10.40 -18.73 4.99
C LEU A 531 10.34 -17.47 4.12
N THR A 532 10.43 -16.31 4.78
CA THR A 532 10.61 -15.00 4.15
C THR A 532 11.78 -14.31 4.81
N ILE A 533 12.91 -14.18 4.13
CA ILE A 533 14.17 -13.74 4.76
C ILE A 533 14.73 -12.58 3.95
N ALA A 534 14.78 -11.40 4.58
CA ALA A 534 15.26 -10.17 3.96
C ALA A 534 16.44 -9.58 4.74
N GLY A 535 17.55 -9.34 4.04
CA GLY A 535 18.77 -8.70 4.56
C GLY A 535 19.76 -9.63 5.26
N PHE A 536 19.54 -10.95 5.24
CA PHE A 536 20.38 -11.94 5.92
C PHE A 536 20.74 -13.12 5.03
N SER A 537 21.98 -13.59 5.15
CA SER A 537 22.39 -14.86 4.54
C SER A 537 22.02 -16.06 5.41
N MET A 538 21.73 -17.19 4.79
CA MET A 538 21.45 -18.43 5.52
C MET A 538 22.73 -19.16 5.87
N ALA A 539 22.89 -19.52 7.14
CA ALA A 539 23.87 -20.49 7.59
C ALA A 539 23.42 -21.89 7.17
N HIS A 540 24.39 -22.77 6.88
CA HIS A 540 24.10 -24.17 6.60
C HIS A 540 23.27 -24.79 7.74
N PRO A 541 22.32 -25.68 7.43
CA PRO A 541 21.56 -26.38 8.46
C PRO A 541 22.53 -27.07 9.43
N SER A 542 22.24 -27.00 10.74
CA SER A 542 23.07 -27.64 11.77
C SER A 542 23.10 -29.15 11.57
N LYS A 543 23.94 -29.89 12.32
CA LYS A 543 23.98 -31.35 12.27
C LYS A 543 22.69 -32.03 12.77
N ASP A 544 21.79 -31.28 13.38
CA ASP A 544 20.56 -31.80 13.98
C ASP A 544 19.49 -32.24 12.96
N GLY A 545 18.50 -33.01 13.42
CA GLY A 545 17.37 -33.47 12.61
C GLY A 545 16.63 -32.32 11.88
N ILE A 546 16.21 -32.54 10.64
CA ILE A 546 15.21 -31.68 9.99
C ILE A 546 13.86 -32.38 10.21
N PRO A 547 12.81 -31.68 10.65
CA PRO A 547 11.50 -32.31 10.81
C PRO A 547 11.02 -32.85 9.45
N PRO A 548 10.14 -33.88 9.43
CA PRO A 548 9.72 -34.48 8.17
C PRO A 548 8.70 -33.54 7.48
N LEU A 549 9.25 -32.61 6.70
CA LEU A 549 8.51 -31.56 6.01
C LEU A 549 7.70 -32.15 4.85
N ARG A 550 6.45 -31.72 4.75
CA ARG A 550 5.56 -31.90 3.59
C ARG A 550 5.61 -30.73 2.62
N SER A 551 5.87 -29.51 3.10
CA SER A 551 6.05 -28.35 2.22
C SER A 551 7.14 -27.43 2.74
N LEU A 552 7.99 -26.97 1.83
CA LEU A 552 9.00 -25.95 2.05
C LEU A 552 8.79 -24.81 1.05
N LYS A 553 8.42 -23.63 1.52
CA LYS A 553 8.21 -22.44 0.69
C LYS A 553 9.21 -21.36 1.04
N LEU A 554 9.85 -20.77 0.04
CA LEU A 554 10.73 -19.61 0.14
C LEU A 554 10.04 -18.46 -0.60
N GLN A 555 9.71 -17.38 0.10
CA GLN A 555 8.94 -16.25 -0.43
C GLN A 555 9.67 -14.94 -0.17
N ASP A 556 9.91 -14.16 -1.21
CA ASP A 556 10.54 -12.84 -1.15
C ASP A 556 11.89 -12.85 -0.41
N CYS A 557 12.68 -13.90 -0.62
CA CYS A 557 13.99 -14.05 0.02
C CYS A 557 15.09 -13.46 -0.86
N ASP A 558 15.78 -12.43 -0.38
CA ASP A 558 16.80 -11.73 -1.18
C ASP A 558 18.17 -12.43 -1.19
N CYS A 559 18.49 -13.22 -0.16
CA CYS A 559 19.84 -13.69 0.11
C CYS A 559 19.96 -15.20 0.43
N ILE A 560 19.02 -16.03 -0.03
CA ILE A 560 19.13 -17.49 0.16
C ILE A 560 20.12 -18.06 -0.86
N ASP A 561 21.18 -18.68 -0.33
CA ASP A 561 22.15 -19.44 -1.10
C ASP A 561 21.48 -20.71 -1.65
N PRO A 562 21.50 -20.98 -2.96
CA PRO A 562 20.97 -22.23 -3.52
C PRO A 562 21.58 -23.50 -2.89
N LEU A 563 22.83 -23.43 -2.41
CA LEU A 563 23.48 -24.53 -1.67
C LEU A 563 22.81 -24.81 -0.32
N TRP A 564 22.20 -23.80 0.31
CA TRP A 564 21.43 -24.00 1.53
C TRP A 564 20.21 -24.88 1.29
N LEU A 565 19.45 -24.59 0.21
CA LEU A 565 18.28 -25.40 -0.16
C LEU A 565 18.71 -26.83 -0.48
N PHE A 566 19.79 -26.99 -1.25
CA PHE A 566 20.35 -28.31 -1.54
C PHE A 566 20.70 -29.07 -0.25
N ALA A 567 21.40 -28.42 0.68
CA ALA A 567 21.78 -29.03 1.96
C ALA A 567 20.55 -29.44 2.81
N VAL A 568 19.46 -28.67 2.77
CA VAL A 568 18.21 -29.03 3.45
C VAL A 568 17.58 -30.27 2.84
N VAL A 569 17.50 -30.35 1.50
CA VAL A 569 16.89 -31.50 0.81
C VAL A 569 17.75 -32.75 0.92
N GLU A 570 19.06 -32.62 0.77
CA GLU A 570 20.01 -33.74 0.94
C GLU A 570 19.89 -34.33 2.35
N LYS A 571 19.73 -33.45 3.33
CA LYS A 571 19.55 -33.87 4.72
C LYS A 571 18.21 -34.56 4.98
N LEU A 572 17.12 -34.11 4.34
CA LEU A 572 15.84 -34.83 4.38
C LEU A 572 15.96 -36.23 3.75
N GLU A 573 16.75 -36.39 2.69
CA GLU A 573 17.02 -37.70 2.08
C GLU A 573 17.83 -38.60 3.02
N GLN A 574 18.92 -38.08 3.60
CA GLN A 574 19.75 -38.81 4.55
C GLN A 574 18.96 -39.30 5.77
N GLN A 575 17.90 -38.57 6.15
CA GLN A 575 17.00 -38.93 7.26
C GLN A 575 15.86 -39.88 6.84
N GLY A 576 15.72 -40.19 5.54
CA GLY A 576 14.60 -40.97 5.00
C GLY A 576 13.27 -40.21 4.97
N ASN A 577 13.29 -38.89 5.21
CA ASN A 577 12.11 -38.04 5.30
C ASN A 577 11.72 -37.40 3.95
N LEU A 578 12.59 -37.47 2.93
CA LEU A 578 12.33 -36.87 1.62
C LEU A 578 11.04 -37.38 0.96
N GLY A 579 10.62 -38.61 1.26
CA GLY A 579 9.37 -39.17 0.75
C GLY A 579 8.09 -38.50 1.23
N GLU A 580 8.15 -37.78 2.36
CA GLU A 580 7.01 -37.01 2.86
C GLU A 580 6.90 -35.63 2.20
N LEU A 581 7.95 -35.15 1.53
CA LEU A 581 7.99 -33.83 0.92
C LEU A 581 7.11 -33.79 -0.32
N GLU A 582 6.08 -32.95 -0.29
CA GLU A 582 5.06 -32.84 -1.34
C GLU A 582 5.30 -31.61 -2.25
N GLU A 583 5.83 -30.54 -1.68
CA GLU A 583 5.97 -29.24 -2.35
C GLU A 583 7.26 -28.52 -1.93
N ILE A 584 8.03 -28.06 -2.93
CA ILE A 584 9.04 -27.03 -2.76
C ILE A 584 8.63 -25.85 -3.64
N SER A 585 8.50 -24.64 -3.06
CA SER A 585 8.09 -23.45 -3.80
C SER A 585 9.05 -22.29 -3.51
N ILE A 586 9.52 -21.62 -4.55
CA ILE A 586 10.40 -20.45 -4.49
C ILE A 586 9.73 -19.36 -5.31
N ILE A 587 9.35 -18.26 -4.65
CA ILE A 587 8.62 -17.15 -5.26
C ILE A 587 9.31 -15.85 -4.86
N GLY A 588 9.66 -15.01 -5.84
CA GLY A 588 10.21 -13.68 -5.59
C GLY A 588 11.62 -13.66 -4.98
N CYS A 589 12.40 -14.74 -5.10
CA CYS A 589 13.70 -14.89 -4.42
C CYS A 589 14.90 -14.38 -5.23
N GLY A 590 14.82 -13.15 -5.73
CA GLY A 590 15.92 -12.45 -6.44
C GLY A 590 16.45 -13.16 -7.71
N ALA A 591 17.46 -12.58 -8.36
CA ALA A 591 18.00 -13.13 -9.61
C ALA A 591 18.74 -14.47 -9.45
N ARG A 592 19.18 -14.80 -8.23
CA ARG A 592 19.96 -16.01 -7.93
C ARG A 592 19.11 -17.28 -7.82
N LEU A 593 17.85 -17.13 -7.45
CA LEU A 593 16.88 -18.21 -7.44
C LEU A 593 15.72 -17.81 -8.33
N GLN A 594 15.72 -18.31 -9.58
CA GLN A 594 14.56 -18.16 -10.45
C GLN A 594 13.33 -18.74 -9.76
N ASP A 595 12.17 -18.12 -10.00
CA ASP A 595 10.90 -18.64 -9.50
C ASP A 595 10.78 -20.13 -9.88
N LEU A 596 10.62 -20.96 -8.86
CA LEU A 596 10.64 -22.41 -9.00
C LEU A 596 9.51 -22.99 -8.15
N GLU A 597 8.53 -23.60 -8.80
CA GLU A 597 7.52 -24.41 -8.12
C GLU A 597 7.70 -25.88 -8.50
N LEU A 598 8.01 -26.72 -7.50
CA LEU A 598 8.27 -28.15 -7.66
C LEU A 598 7.25 -28.95 -6.83
N LYS A 599 6.35 -29.65 -7.52
CA LYS A 599 5.44 -30.64 -6.91
C LYS A 599 6.15 -31.99 -6.80
N CYS A 600 6.71 -32.26 -5.63
CA CYS A 600 7.61 -33.40 -5.38
C CYS A 600 6.90 -34.76 -5.50
N ARG A 601 5.58 -34.83 -5.25
CA ARG A 601 4.81 -36.09 -5.40
C ARG A 601 4.81 -36.67 -6.82
N ALA A 602 5.13 -35.86 -7.83
CA ALA A 602 5.21 -36.31 -9.23
C ALA A 602 6.59 -36.85 -9.62
N ILE A 603 7.56 -36.84 -8.70
CA ILE A 603 8.98 -37.03 -8.98
C ILE A 603 9.52 -38.13 -8.06
N THR A 604 10.30 -39.08 -8.59
CA THR A 604 10.97 -40.10 -7.76
C THR A 604 11.98 -39.43 -6.82
N GLN A 605 12.15 -39.91 -5.59
CA GLN A 605 12.96 -39.23 -4.56
C GLN A 605 14.37 -38.82 -5.05
N GLY A 606 15.08 -39.73 -5.74
CA GLY A 606 16.42 -39.44 -6.27
C GLY A 606 16.43 -38.34 -7.35
N THR A 607 15.37 -38.17 -8.13
CA THR A 607 15.32 -37.16 -9.19
C THR A 607 15.06 -35.75 -8.66
N VAL A 608 14.52 -35.58 -7.45
CA VAL A 608 14.39 -34.24 -6.83
C VAL A 608 15.78 -33.66 -6.53
N LEU A 609 16.68 -34.47 -5.97
CA LEU A 609 18.05 -34.03 -5.65
C LEU A 609 18.90 -33.85 -6.90
N GLU A 610 18.79 -34.74 -7.88
CA GLU A 610 19.46 -34.57 -9.16
C GLU A 610 18.99 -33.30 -9.88
N TYR A 611 17.68 -33.03 -9.89
CA TYR A 611 17.11 -31.82 -10.48
C TYR A 611 17.60 -30.55 -9.77
N LEU A 612 17.59 -30.53 -8.44
CA LEU A 612 18.13 -29.41 -7.66
C LEU A 612 19.64 -29.26 -7.89
N ARG A 613 20.40 -30.36 -7.93
CA ARG A 613 21.83 -30.35 -8.22
C ARG A 613 22.12 -29.76 -9.59
N GLU A 614 21.41 -30.19 -10.63
CA GLU A 614 21.56 -29.69 -12.00
C GLU A 614 21.23 -28.19 -12.06
N LYS A 615 20.09 -27.78 -11.49
CA LYS A 615 19.67 -26.38 -11.46
C LYS A 615 20.63 -25.49 -10.68
N VAL A 616 21.03 -25.90 -9.48
CA VAL A 616 21.97 -25.17 -8.62
C VAL A 616 23.35 -25.07 -9.27
N LEU A 617 23.91 -26.18 -9.76
CA LEU A 617 25.23 -26.17 -10.40
C LEU A 617 25.24 -25.31 -11.66
N SER A 618 24.16 -25.33 -12.45
CA SER A 618 24.05 -24.50 -13.65
C SER A 618 24.18 -23.01 -13.33
N THR A 619 23.68 -22.56 -12.18
CA THR A 619 23.78 -21.16 -11.73
C THR A 619 25.22 -20.76 -11.41
N TYR A 620 26.03 -21.67 -10.83
CA TYR A 620 27.43 -21.38 -10.49
C TYR A 620 28.38 -21.48 -11.68
N THR A 621 28.10 -22.33 -12.66
CA THR A 621 28.98 -22.47 -13.84
C THR A 621 28.95 -21.27 -14.79
N VAL A 622 27.90 -20.44 -14.76
CA VAL A 622 27.75 -19.30 -15.69
C VAL A 622 28.55 -18.06 -15.25
N GLU A 623 28.89 -17.93 -13.98
CA GLU A 623 29.53 -16.71 -13.44
C GLU A 623 31.07 -16.74 -13.37
N TYR A 624 31.73 -17.86 -13.66
CA TYR A 624 33.20 -17.92 -13.70
C TYR A 624 33.73 -17.83 -15.13
N ARG A 625 33.52 -16.70 -15.82
CA ARG A 625 34.42 -16.29 -16.91
C ARG A 625 35.64 -15.67 -16.25
N PRO A 626 36.83 -16.31 -16.28
CA PRO A 626 38.04 -15.63 -15.87
C PRO A 626 38.22 -14.45 -16.83
N GLU A 627 37.99 -13.23 -16.35
CA GLU A 627 38.42 -12.05 -17.09
C GLU A 627 39.92 -12.21 -17.34
N ARG A 628 40.27 -12.36 -18.62
CA ARG A 628 41.65 -12.28 -19.07
C ARG A 628 42.16 -10.90 -18.67
N HIS A 629 42.91 -10.84 -17.57
CA HIS A 629 43.83 -9.73 -17.31
C HIS A 629 44.92 -9.77 -18.40
N GLU A 630 44.59 -9.23 -19.56
CA GLU A 630 45.54 -8.98 -20.62
C GLU A 630 46.31 -7.70 -20.28
N ARG A 631 47.61 -7.93 -20.06
CA ARG A 631 48.67 -6.95 -19.80
C ARG A 631 48.49 -5.64 -20.58
N ARG A 632 48.36 -4.52 -19.87
CA ARG A 632 48.95 -3.24 -20.30
C ARG A 632 50.01 -2.80 -19.29
N ARG A 633 51.26 -2.95 -19.69
CA ARG A 633 52.45 -2.27 -19.13
C ARG A 633 52.67 -0.97 -19.91
N ASN A 634 53.31 -0.01 -19.22
CA ASN A 634 53.89 1.29 -19.63
C ASN A 634 52.95 2.47 -19.32
N SER A 635 53.26 3.52 -18.54
CA SER A 635 54.43 4.01 -17.78
C SER A 635 53.88 5.14 -16.83
N PRO A 636 54.67 6.09 -16.27
CA PRO A 636 55.24 5.99 -14.93
C PRO A 636 54.80 7.10 -13.95
N SER A 637 55.07 6.83 -12.67
CA SER A 637 55.39 7.76 -11.56
C SER A 637 54.88 9.21 -11.63
N ASP A 638 54.08 9.61 -10.63
CA ASP A 638 54.59 10.56 -9.63
C ASP A 638 53.68 10.71 -8.40
N HIS A 639 54.36 10.87 -7.26
CA HIS A 639 53.93 11.56 -6.03
C HIS A 639 52.72 11.03 -5.25
N TRP A 640 52.97 10.38 -4.10
CA TRP A 640 52.39 10.76 -2.80
C TRP A 640 53.29 10.24 -1.67
N GLY A 641 53.80 11.16 -0.86
CA GLY A 641 54.45 10.90 0.43
C GLY A 641 53.74 11.69 1.53
N TYR A 642 53.78 11.13 2.74
CA TYR A 642 53.31 11.70 4.02
C TYR A 642 51.77 11.81 4.15
N LEU A 643 51.11 11.37 5.22
CA LEU A 643 51.45 11.42 6.64
C LEU A 643 50.78 10.28 7.43
N ASP A 644 51.51 9.83 8.44
CA ASP A 644 51.08 8.93 9.50
C ASP A 644 50.98 9.74 10.82
N ARG A 645 50.09 9.31 11.72
CA ARG A 645 49.84 9.76 13.12
C ARG A 645 49.08 11.08 13.37
N PHE A 646 47.98 10.98 14.13
CA PHE A 646 47.88 11.60 15.47
C PHE A 646 46.75 10.94 16.30
N ASN A 647 47.11 10.48 17.50
CA ASN A 647 46.21 10.17 18.63
C ASN A 647 46.00 11.45 19.45
N GLY A 648 44.80 11.68 20.00
CA GLY A 648 44.61 12.68 21.05
C GLY A 648 43.16 13.10 21.30
N GLN A 649 42.69 12.87 22.53
CA GLN A 649 41.47 13.42 23.16
C GLN A 649 41.28 14.93 22.93
N THR A 650 40.04 15.41 22.81
CA THR A 650 39.30 16.20 23.83
C THR A 650 37.96 16.72 23.27
N ASP A 651 37.07 17.04 24.21
CA ASP A 651 35.72 17.57 24.10
C ASP A 651 35.49 18.78 23.18
N SER A 652 34.21 18.94 22.86
CA SER A 652 33.44 20.20 22.66
C SER A 652 32.97 20.58 21.24
N GLN A 653 31.65 20.81 21.21
CA GLN A 653 30.75 21.50 20.28
C GLN A 653 31.33 22.29 19.08
N GLU A 654 30.80 22.03 17.86
CA GLU A 654 30.19 22.97 16.88
C GLU A 654 29.94 22.30 15.47
N PRO A 655 29.29 22.89 14.43
CA PRO A 655 27.90 22.61 14.02
C PRO A 655 27.76 22.06 12.55
N PRO A 656 26.54 21.81 12.02
CA PRO A 656 26.35 21.08 10.76
C PRO A 656 26.32 22.00 9.53
N VAL A 657 27.41 22.05 8.76
CA VAL A 657 27.44 22.73 7.43
C VAL A 657 27.89 21.79 6.29
N LEU A 658 28.28 20.55 6.58
CA LEU A 658 28.78 19.60 5.57
C LEU A 658 27.72 18.76 4.83
N ARG A 659 26.42 18.95 5.10
CA ARG A 659 25.35 18.16 4.43
C ARG A 659 24.80 18.76 3.12
N ALA A 660 25.15 20.00 2.78
CA ALA A 660 24.62 20.66 1.57
C ALA A 660 25.49 20.46 0.32
N ALA A 661 26.75 20.03 0.46
CA ALA A 661 27.68 19.87 -0.67
C ALA A 661 27.46 18.56 -1.44
N MET A 662 27.21 17.43 -0.76
CA MET A 662 27.00 16.13 -1.42
C MET A 662 25.68 16.01 -2.20
N VAL A 663 24.66 16.79 -1.84
CA VAL A 663 23.37 16.78 -2.56
C VAL A 663 23.47 17.55 -3.88
N ARG A 664 24.40 18.50 -3.98
CA ARG A 664 24.57 19.33 -5.18
C ARG A 664 25.36 18.61 -6.27
N ASP A 665 26.33 17.78 -5.90
CA ASP A 665 27.08 16.96 -6.86
C ASP A 665 26.23 15.80 -7.43
N TRP A 666 25.29 15.27 -6.65
CA TRP A 666 24.40 14.20 -7.08
C TRP A 666 23.29 14.66 -8.05
N ILE A 667 22.85 15.92 -7.95
CA ILE A 667 21.84 16.49 -8.88
C ILE A 667 22.46 16.77 -10.26
N ASN A 668 23.74 17.13 -10.32
CA ASN A 668 24.42 17.42 -11.59
C ASN A 668 24.72 16.17 -12.42
N GLU A 669 24.77 14.98 -11.80
CA GLU A 669 25.04 13.71 -12.51
C GLU A 669 23.78 13.11 -13.15
N ILE A 670 22.58 13.54 -12.74
CA ILE A 670 21.29 13.06 -13.27
C ILE A 670 20.80 13.91 -14.45
N GLN A 671 21.24 15.17 -14.59
CA GLN A 671 20.85 16.03 -15.72
C GLN A 671 21.69 15.80 -16.99
N GLY A 672 22.60 14.82 -16.99
CA GLY A 672 23.47 14.48 -18.11
C GLY A 672 23.20 13.11 -18.77
N PHE A 673 22.07 12.47 -18.48
CA PHE A 673 21.66 11.19 -19.07
C PHE A 673 20.39 11.31 -19.92
#